data_AF-A0A9D9GDJ5-F1
#
_entry.id   AF-A0A9D9GDJ5-F1
#
_cell.length_a   1.000
_cell.length_b   1.000
_cell.length_c   1.000
_cell.angle_alpha   90.00
_cell.angle_beta   90.00
_cell.angle_gamma   90.00
#
_symmetry.space_group_name_H-M   'P 1'
#
loop_
_entity.id
_entity.type
_entity.pdbx_description
1 polymer ?
#
loop_
_entity_poly.entity_id
_entity_poly.type
_entity_poly.pdbx_seq_one_letter_code
_entity_poly.pdbx_strand_id
1 'polypeptide(L)'
;MNKKTILCLLLMSIGMCAWADFVPVTVNNQPVTAAFAFGSGQDGQVATLGQAAQYFKATYVEAGENLNWAGPKSAGGVAQTGFQPTLNNEGSANDGNRIDFMINPLNGLSFTPTRISFQTTRHGTDGGKVDVSWINASGSVVDLQKGISPARNNASPAVSDVLCEVPNAEASFGPCGLRLHLYGLGNTKVVSFANIVIEGVVNGTSEDVPQYKLVVNVDAAAAECKISPATDEYSEGDEISITLVEKFGYHFKEWQDAAGKMVSTENPYTFIIKADTELTAVFDKKEVYALNLKMIDDLDNVYTNANMVSVSPEGNVINGVHHYEEGTDVKLLANNNKILSFTSWEDASTNAERIIRMDGAKHITANFAVADYIVAWDFYKDQPGQDRSADYYSNPENRGMLSLRNAQGNTSGWLTRGVGNGAENGRWAARIWKLRSQGLYFEASFSTKGFSNVVVYNALGVNYNTYAKFRAEYSVDGQNYNALGTVDMPSNGWVDCEWPLPADANEKDRVYIRWMPASEDLVGSATDYDGLAISGIYVMAESAQASDDVAPVLISSNPAAGAEGASANGSVVLTFDERIKAGQGQATLNGEALQVQVNGKTAVFPYAALDYGKEYTFQLPAGVICDRSGNAFAGLTLTFTTMQRSQPQPKVFDAVIAADGSGDFTSVQAAIDAAPAGRATPWLIFIKNGEYKGHVNIPANKPYLHFIGQERDKVIITDDRLCGGDNAVHVSVGATVVVNANDCYFDNLTLENSWGHDKQA
;
A
#
# COMPACT_ATOMS: atom_id res chain seq x y z
N MET A 1 13.85 -38.11 27.69
CA MET A 1 14.81 -37.30 28.48
C MET A 1 14.73 -35.88 27.93
N ASN A 2 14.39 -34.79 28.62
CA ASN A 2 14.06 -34.56 30.02
C ASN A 2 13.08 -33.37 30.06
N LYS A 3 11.91 -33.55 30.69
CA LYS A 3 10.92 -32.49 30.96
C LYS A 3 11.46 -31.62 32.11
N LYS A 4 11.53 -30.30 31.95
CA LYS A 4 11.57 -29.35 33.07
C LYS A 4 10.66 -28.17 32.82
N THR A 5 9.40 -28.42 33.15
CA THR A 5 8.43 -27.48 33.69
C THR A 5 9.09 -26.60 34.76
N ILE A 6 9.12 -25.27 34.56
CA ILE A 6 9.29 -24.32 35.67
C ILE A 6 7.89 -23.94 36.10
N LEU A 7 7.44 -24.69 37.10
CA LEU A 7 6.28 -24.42 37.94
C LEU A 7 6.77 -23.40 38.98
N CYS A 8 6.39 -22.13 38.86
CA CYS A 8 6.58 -21.19 39.97
C CYS A 8 5.49 -21.51 41.00
N LEU A 9 5.85 -22.32 41.99
CA LEU A 9 5.03 -22.60 43.16
C LEU A 9 4.72 -21.30 43.89
N LEU A 10 3.42 -21.09 44.12
CA LEU A 10 2.86 -20.33 45.22
C LEU A 10 3.63 -20.65 46.53
N LEU A 11 4.47 -19.73 46.98
CA LEU A 11 4.87 -19.66 48.37
C LEU A 11 3.75 -18.89 49.09
N MET A 12 2.79 -19.61 49.66
CA MET A 12 2.00 -19.10 50.79
C MET A 12 2.94 -18.95 51.99
N SER A 13 3.72 -17.88 51.99
CA SER A 13 4.25 -17.34 53.24
C SER A 13 3.13 -16.51 53.86
N ILE A 14 2.51 -17.05 54.91
CA ILE A 14 1.80 -16.25 55.92
C ILE A 14 2.90 -15.44 56.64
N GLY A 15 3.37 -14.40 55.97
CA GLY A 15 4.04 -13.28 56.60
C GLY A 15 2.93 -12.30 56.95
N MET A 16 2.72 -12.07 58.25
CA MET A 16 1.97 -10.91 58.72
C MET A 16 2.61 -9.67 58.09
N CYS A 17 2.03 -9.21 56.99
CA CYS A 17 2.32 -7.91 56.43
C CYS A 17 1.73 -6.92 57.44
N ALA A 18 2.59 -6.21 58.15
CA ALA A 18 2.16 -5.03 58.87
C ALA A 18 1.49 -4.13 57.83
N TRP A 19 0.17 -3.94 57.95
CA TRP A 19 -0.53 -2.91 57.19
C TRP A 19 0.14 -1.60 57.58
N ALA A 20 0.92 -1.02 56.66
CA ALA A 20 1.25 0.37 56.78
C ALA A 20 -0.09 1.10 56.63
N ASP A 21 -0.63 1.64 57.72
CA ASP A 21 -1.86 2.41 57.68
C ASP A 21 -1.72 3.48 56.60
N PHE A 22 -2.66 3.53 55.65
CA PHE A 22 -2.71 4.58 54.66
C PHE A 22 -2.71 5.94 55.37
N VAL A 23 -1.71 6.77 55.07
CA VAL A 23 -1.63 8.13 55.60
C VAL A 23 -2.16 9.08 54.53
N PRO A 24 -3.38 9.65 54.70
CA PRO A 24 -3.93 10.58 53.74
C PRO A 24 -3.03 11.82 53.60
N VAL A 25 -2.76 12.19 52.36
CA VAL A 25 -2.02 13.38 51.99
C VAL A 25 -3.02 14.50 51.72
N THR A 26 -3.03 15.52 52.60
CA THR A 26 -3.82 16.74 52.41
C THR A 26 -2.94 17.85 51.85
N VAL A 27 -3.36 18.43 50.73
CA VAL A 27 -2.68 19.56 50.10
C VAL A 27 -3.67 20.64 49.69
N ASN A 28 -3.23 21.88 49.77
CA ASN A 28 -3.99 23.03 49.33
C ASN A 28 -3.09 23.91 48.46
N ASN A 29 -3.49 24.09 47.21
CA ASN A 29 -2.83 24.89 46.20
C ASN A 29 -1.34 24.56 46.03
N GLN A 30 -1.01 23.27 46.08
CA GLN A 30 0.38 22.80 46.03
C GLN A 30 0.88 22.81 44.58
N PRO A 31 1.88 23.63 44.21
CA PRO A 31 2.41 23.64 42.85
C PRO A 31 3.15 22.35 42.52
N VAL A 32 2.95 21.84 41.31
CA VAL A 32 3.60 20.63 40.81
C VAL A 32 3.98 20.77 39.33
N THR A 33 4.96 19.97 38.92
CA THR A 33 5.44 19.92 37.53
C THR A 33 5.60 18.46 37.12
N ALA A 34 5.02 18.11 35.98
CA ALA A 34 5.23 16.84 35.30
C ALA A 34 6.03 17.07 34.01
N ALA A 35 7.24 16.52 33.94
CA ALA A 35 8.15 16.75 32.81
C ALA A 35 8.47 15.44 32.07
N PHE A 36 8.12 15.36 30.79
CA PHE A 36 8.52 14.30 29.87
C PHE A 36 9.71 14.79 29.04
N ALA A 37 10.90 14.23 29.27
CA ALA A 37 12.05 14.51 28.40
C ALA A 37 11.75 14.13 26.94
N PHE A 38 11.04 13.00 26.78
CA PHE A 38 10.40 12.56 25.55
C PHE A 38 11.35 12.38 24.35
N GLY A 39 12.56 11.86 24.60
CA GLY A 39 13.61 11.68 23.59
C GLY A 39 13.91 10.23 23.18
N SER A 40 13.25 9.22 23.75
CA SER A 40 13.59 7.80 23.50
C SER A 40 13.10 7.28 22.14
N GLY A 41 12.08 7.93 21.56
CA GLY A 41 11.51 7.52 20.29
C GLY A 41 10.55 6.33 20.36
N GLN A 42 10.17 5.89 21.55
CA GLN A 42 9.33 4.71 21.79
C GLN A 42 8.12 5.04 22.67
N ASP A 43 7.13 4.15 22.69
CA ASP A 43 6.00 4.21 23.62
C ASP A 43 6.46 3.98 25.08
N GLY A 44 5.56 4.21 26.05
CA GLY A 44 5.81 3.96 27.47
C GLY A 44 6.66 5.02 28.18
N GLN A 45 6.87 6.18 27.55
CA GLN A 45 7.57 7.30 28.19
C GLN A 45 6.68 7.95 29.24
N VAL A 46 7.17 8.06 30.48
CA VAL A 46 6.44 8.63 31.62
C VAL A 46 7.05 9.96 32.08
N ALA A 47 6.29 10.76 32.83
CA ALA A 47 6.78 12.02 33.38
C ALA A 47 7.76 11.78 34.53
N THR A 48 8.76 12.64 34.62
CA THR A 48 9.55 12.83 35.84
C THR A 48 8.78 13.76 36.77
N LEU A 49 8.39 13.26 37.95
CA LEU A 49 7.56 13.99 38.92
C LEU A 49 8.32 14.50 40.16
N GLY A 50 9.51 13.95 40.46
CA GLY A 50 10.24 14.29 41.68
C GLY A 50 9.39 14.10 42.94
N GLN A 51 9.31 15.13 43.81
CA GLN A 51 8.49 15.09 45.03
C GLN A 51 6.97 15.08 44.75
N ALA A 52 6.54 15.47 43.55
CA ALA A 52 5.12 15.45 43.19
C ALA A 52 4.59 14.03 42.94
N ALA A 53 5.47 13.01 42.85
CA ALA A 53 5.06 11.62 42.65
C ALA A 53 4.05 11.13 43.71
N GLN A 54 4.08 11.68 44.92
CA GLN A 54 3.14 11.34 45.99
C GLN A 54 1.70 11.82 45.76
N TYR A 55 1.41 12.57 44.68
CA TYR A 55 0.09 13.12 44.38
C TYR A 55 -0.60 12.47 43.18
N PHE A 56 0.11 11.61 42.44
CA PHE A 56 -0.37 11.05 41.18
C PHE A 56 -0.30 9.52 41.19
N LYS A 57 -1.33 8.86 40.67
CA LYS A 57 -1.36 7.41 40.42
C LYS A 57 -0.42 7.04 39.29
N ALA A 58 -0.49 7.78 38.19
CA ALA A 58 0.24 7.47 36.96
C ALA A 58 0.40 8.70 36.06
N THR A 59 1.37 8.59 35.16
CA THR A 59 1.53 9.47 34.01
C THR A 59 1.89 8.62 32.81
N TYR A 60 1.31 8.90 31.65
CA TYR A 60 1.51 8.08 30.46
C TYR A 60 1.31 8.91 29.20
N VAL A 61 1.73 8.35 28.07
CA VAL A 61 1.53 8.96 26.75
C VAL A 61 0.74 8.00 25.88
N GLU A 62 -0.26 8.53 25.18
CA GLU A 62 -0.99 7.80 24.15
C GLU A 62 -0.82 8.48 22.80
N ALA A 63 -0.80 7.68 21.74
CA ALA A 63 -0.87 8.15 20.37
C ALA A 63 -2.11 7.54 19.72
N GLY A 64 -2.81 8.33 18.91
CA GLY A 64 -3.95 7.85 18.13
C GLY A 64 -3.52 6.87 17.03
N GLU A 65 -4.48 6.06 16.58
CA GLU A 65 -4.27 4.97 15.63
C GLU A 65 -3.69 5.39 14.26
N ASN A 66 -3.81 6.66 13.90
CA ASN A 66 -3.27 7.18 12.63
C ASN A 66 -1.81 7.62 12.73
N LEU A 67 -1.14 7.41 13.87
CA LEU A 67 0.26 7.79 14.10
C LEU A 67 1.13 6.60 14.48
N ASN A 68 2.25 6.44 13.76
CA ASN A 68 3.34 5.55 14.12
C ASN A 68 4.40 6.29 14.95
N TRP A 69 4.97 5.59 15.94
CA TRP A 69 6.21 6.01 16.61
C TRP A 69 7.37 5.92 15.60
N ALA A 70 7.86 7.07 15.13
CA ALA A 70 8.88 7.15 14.09
C ALA A 70 10.32 7.07 14.63
N GLY A 71 10.50 6.51 15.83
CA GLY A 71 11.79 6.37 16.50
C GLY A 71 12.39 7.69 17.01
N PRO A 72 13.61 7.64 17.56
CA PRO A 72 14.29 8.83 18.07
C PRO A 72 14.66 9.76 16.91
N LYS A 73 14.66 11.06 17.21
CA LYS A 73 15.04 12.15 16.31
C LYS A 73 15.93 13.14 17.06
N SER A 74 16.64 13.97 16.29
CA SER A 74 17.44 15.05 16.85
C SER A 74 17.41 16.27 15.95
N ALA A 75 17.26 17.44 16.55
CA ALA A 75 17.30 18.73 15.88
C ALA A 75 17.82 19.79 16.85
N GLY A 76 18.73 20.65 16.39
CA GLY A 76 19.34 21.68 17.24
C GLY A 76 20.05 21.14 18.49
N GLY A 77 20.47 19.86 18.49
CA GLY A 77 21.07 19.19 19.65
C GLY A 77 20.08 18.63 20.68
N VAL A 78 18.76 18.79 20.46
CA VAL A 78 17.70 18.27 21.34
C VAL A 78 17.32 16.85 20.89
N ALA A 79 17.30 15.88 21.81
CA ALA A 79 16.76 14.54 21.56
C ALA A 79 15.22 14.59 21.61
N GLN A 80 14.55 14.01 20.61
CA GLN A 80 13.11 14.12 20.41
C GLN A 80 12.50 12.79 20.00
N THR A 81 11.20 12.60 20.25
CA THR A 81 10.43 11.45 19.76
C THR A 81 9.66 11.85 18.51
N GLY A 82 9.83 11.10 17.41
CA GLY A 82 9.16 11.35 16.14
C GLY A 82 7.82 10.63 16.01
N PHE A 83 6.89 11.27 15.30
CA PHE A 83 5.61 10.69 14.86
C PHE A 83 5.45 10.82 13.36
N GLN A 84 4.93 9.76 12.75
CA GLN A 84 4.70 9.63 11.32
C GLN A 84 3.25 9.16 11.07
N PRO A 85 2.47 9.83 10.21
CA PRO A 85 1.14 9.38 9.87
C PRO A 85 1.16 8.01 9.19
N THR A 86 0.20 7.14 9.50
CA THR A 86 0.01 5.85 8.80
C THR A 86 -0.43 6.07 7.35
N LEU A 87 -1.24 7.10 7.11
CA LEU A 87 -1.70 7.59 5.81
C LEU A 87 -1.57 9.12 5.74
N ASN A 88 -1.57 9.68 4.53
CA ASN A 88 -1.49 11.14 4.34
C ASN A 88 -2.65 11.81 5.08
N ASN A 89 -2.35 12.63 6.09
CA ASN A 89 -3.37 13.22 6.96
C ASN A 89 -3.64 14.70 6.64
N GLU A 90 -3.76 15.01 5.34
CA GLU A 90 -3.79 16.39 4.82
C GLU A 90 -5.00 17.24 5.27
N GLY A 91 -6.04 16.62 5.84
CA GLY A 91 -7.26 17.29 6.28
C GLY A 91 -7.43 17.29 7.80
N SER A 92 -7.23 18.45 8.44
CA SER A 92 -7.64 18.83 9.81
C SER A 92 -7.26 17.91 10.99
N ALA A 93 -7.27 18.48 12.21
CA ALA A 93 -7.14 17.73 13.45
C ALA A 93 -8.31 16.72 13.61
N ASN A 94 -8.01 15.51 14.09
CA ASN A 94 -8.99 14.48 14.48
C ASN A 94 -8.38 13.54 15.54
N ASP A 95 -9.22 12.79 16.25
CA ASP A 95 -8.78 11.95 17.38
C ASP A 95 -7.80 10.82 16.98
N GLY A 96 -7.81 10.36 15.73
CA GLY A 96 -6.84 9.37 15.26
C GLY A 96 -5.42 9.94 15.14
N ASN A 97 -5.28 11.26 15.00
CA ASN A 97 -4.00 11.98 14.86
C ASN A 97 -3.52 12.64 16.17
N ARG A 98 -4.05 12.20 17.32
CA ARG A 98 -3.75 12.81 18.62
C ARG A 98 -2.51 12.20 19.28
N ILE A 99 -1.89 12.97 20.17
CA ILE A 99 -0.85 12.54 21.11
C ILE A 99 -1.22 13.14 22.47
N ASP A 100 -1.56 12.28 23.43
CA ASP A 100 -2.06 12.68 24.73
C ASP A 100 -0.99 12.42 25.80
N PHE A 101 -0.61 13.45 26.54
CA PHE A 101 0.29 13.38 27.69
C PHE A 101 -0.55 13.49 28.96
N MET A 102 -0.85 12.35 29.55
CA MET A 102 -1.83 12.21 30.62
C MET A 102 -1.17 12.17 32.00
N ILE A 103 -1.84 12.78 32.96
CA ILE A 103 -1.53 12.73 34.38
C ILE A 103 -2.80 12.32 35.14
N ASN A 104 -2.68 11.45 36.13
CA ASN A 104 -3.81 10.93 36.89
C ASN A 104 -3.60 11.17 38.40
N PRO A 105 -4.32 12.13 39.03
CA PRO A 105 -4.22 12.39 40.47
C PRO A 105 -4.63 11.17 41.32
N LEU A 106 -4.13 11.10 42.55
CA LEU A 106 -4.67 10.15 43.54
C LEU A 106 -6.15 10.43 43.81
N ASN A 107 -6.91 9.39 44.19
CA ASN A 107 -8.31 9.55 44.58
C ASN A 107 -8.43 10.61 45.69
N GLY A 108 -9.46 11.45 45.66
CA GLY A 108 -9.65 12.56 46.59
C GLY A 108 -8.76 13.80 46.35
N LEU A 109 -7.76 13.70 45.48
CA LEU A 109 -6.99 14.85 44.99
C LEU A 109 -7.52 15.31 43.63
N SER A 110 -7.44 16.62 43.41
CA SER A 110 -7.69 17.25 42.13
C SER A 110 -6.43 17.91 41.62
N PHE A 111 -6.23 17.89 40.29
CA PHE A 111 -5.21 18.67 39.61
C PHE A 111 -5.85 19.74 38.74
N THR A 112 -5.31 20.96 38.80
CA THR A 112 -5.70 22.07 37.92
C THR A 112 -4.45 22.54 37.16
N PRO A 113 -4.38 22.38 35.82
CA PRO A 113 -3.24 22.88 35.05
C PRO A 113 -3.20 24.40 35.08
N THR A 114 -2.00 24.94 35.02
CA THR A 114 -1.76 26.37 34.87
C THR A 114 -1.04 26.67 33.56
N ARG A 115 -0.05 25.86 33.20
CA ARG A 115 0.82 26.13 32.06
C ARG A 115 1.36 24.86 31.43
N ILE A 116 1.56 24.90 30.12
CA ILE A 116 2.12 23.82 29.32
C ILE A 116 3.24 24.38 28.46
N SER A 117 4.34 23.65 28.32
CA SER A 117 5.38 23.96 27.34
C SER A 117 5.96 22.70 26.72
N PHE A 118 6.44 22.82 25.48
CA PHE A 118 7.14 21.75 24.78
C PHE A 118 7.98 22.26 23.62
N GLN A 119 8.79 21.39 23.05
CA GLN A 119 9.58 21.64 21.86
C GLN A 119 9.11 20.77 20.69
N THR A 120 9.08 21.31 19.48
CA THR A 120 8.67 20.57 18.27
C THR A 120 9.48 20.92 17.03
N THR A 121 9.66 19.95 16.13
CA THR A 121 10.42 20.08 14.88
C THR A 121 9.76 19.28 13.76
N ARG A 122 9.76 19.81 12.53
CA ARG A 122 9.44 19.05 11.30
C ARG A 122 10.71 18.59 10.59
N HIS A 123 10.72 17.34 10.11
CA HIS A 123 11.84 16.73 9.39
C HIS A 123 11.56 16.68 7.88
N GLY A 124 12.20 17.55 7.10
CA GLY A 124 12.00 17.64 5.64
C GLY A 124 11.39 18.96 5.15
N THR A 125 11.07 19.05 3.86
CA THR A 125 10.66 20.30 3.18
C THR A 125 9.20 20.70 3.39
N ASP A 126 8.28 19.77 3.65
CA ASP A 126 6.83 20.01 3.47
C ASP A 126 5.98 19.41 4.60
N GLY A 127 4.89 20.12 4.96
CA GLY A 127 3.81 19.64 5.83
C GLY A 127 4.03 19.76 7.35
N GLY A 128 2.99 19.44 8.10
CA GLY A 128 2.96 19.37 9.57
C GLY A 128 2.41 20.62 10.24
N LYS A 129 1.25 20.48 10.87
CA LYS A 129 0.65 21.45 11.80
C LYS A 129 0.34 20.77 13.13
N VAL A 130 0.45 21.53 14.21
CA VAL A 130 0.15 21.07 15.56
C VAL A 130 -0.94 21.96 16.16
N ASP A 131 -2.04 21.35 16.60
CA ASP A 131 -2.99 21.98 17.52
C ASP A 131 -2.71 21.46 18.94
N VAL A 132 -2.94 22.33 19.92
CA VAL A 132 -2.65 22.13 21.35
C VAL A 132 -3.94 22.37 22.11
N SER A 133 -4.36 21.36 22.88
CA SER A 133 -5.57 21.43 23.71
C SER A 133 -5.31 20.76 25.06
N TRP A 134 -6.15 21.05 26.05
CA TRP A 134 -6.16 20.38 27.35
C TRP A 134 -7.40 19.51 27.48
N ILE A 135 -7.25 18.29 27.99
CA ILE A 135 -8.34 17.34 28.27
C ILE A 135 -8.58 17.33 29.78
N ASN A 136 -9.81 17.60 30.21
CA ASN A 136 -10.23 17.44 31.60
C ASN A 136 -10.72 16.01 31.86
N ALA A 137 -10.76 15.62 33.14
CA ALA A 137 -11.28 14.31 33.54
C ALA A 137 -12.75 14.05 33.16
N SER A 138 -13.53 15.10 32.87
CA SER A 138 -14.90 15.00 32.36
C SER A 138 -14.98 14.65 30.86
N GLY A 139 -13.84 14.57 30.17
CA GLY A 139 -13.74 14.46 28.71
C GLY A 139 -13.89 15.80 27.98
N SER A 140 -14.13 16.92 28.71
CA SER A 140 -14.18 18.24 28.09
C SER A 140 -12.79 18.66 27.60
N VAL A 141 -12.74 19.29 26.42
CA VAL A 141 -11.49 19.73 25.78
C VAL A 141 -11.45 21.25 25.72
N VAL A 142 -10.33 21.83 26.14
CA VAL A 142 -10.04 23.26 26.08
C VAL A 142 -8.97 23.51 25.01
N ASP A 143 -9.33 24.17 23.92
CA ASP A 143 -8.37 24.54 22.88
C ASP A 143 -7.46 25.68 23.35
N LEU A 144 -6.14 25.48 23.25
CA LEU A 144 -5.13 26.43 23.72
C LEU A 144 -4.45 27.17 22.57
N GLN A 145 -4.05 26.44 21.52
CA GLN A 145 -3.39 27.02 20.35
C GLN A 145 -3.60 26.13 19.12
N LYS A 146 -3.85 26.72 17.94
CA LYS A 146 -4.05 25.96 16.69
C LYS A 146 -3.08 26.38 15.60
N GLY A 147 -2.80 25.47 14.69
CA GLY A 147 -2.08 25.69 13.45
C GLY A 147 -0.59 25.99 13.62
N ILE A 148 0.02 25.54 14.71
CA ILE A 148 1.46 25.74 14.94
C ILE A 148 2.22 25.04 13.82
N SER A 149 3.12 25.77 13.17
CA SER A 149 4.00 25.23 12.12
C SER A 149 5.39 25.01 12.69
N PRO A 150 5.81 23.76 12.97
CA PRO A 150 7.11 23.47 13.57
C PRO A 150 8.27 23.96 12.69
N ALA A 151 9.34 24.42 13.34
CA ALA A 151 10.59 24.76 12.68
C ALA A 151 11.16 23.54 11.95
N ARG A 152 11.83 23.79 10.81
CA ARG A 152 12.46 22.74 10.03
C ARG A 152 13.79 22.33 10.67
N ASN A 153 14.08 21.03 10.71
CA ASN A 153 15.29 20.47 11.31
C ASN A 153 16.63 21.01 10.75
N ASN A 154 16.63 21.56 9.53
CA ASN A 154 17.81 22.18 8.90
C ASN A 154 17.73 23.72 8.80
N ALA A 155 16.77 24.35 9.48
CA ALA A 155 16.64 25.80 9.60
C ALA A 155 17.29 26.32 10.90
N SER A 156 17.36 27.64 11.04
CA SER A 156 17.76 28.32 12.28
C SER A 156 16.64 29.27 12.72
N PRO A 157 15.97 29.03 13.88
CA PRO A 157 16.17 27.88 14.77
C PRO A 157 15.67 26.57 14.15
N ALA A 158 16.26 25.43 14.56
CA ALA A 158 15.90 24.08 14.12
C ALA A 158 14.75 23.45 14.94
N VAL A 159 14.36 24.11 16.02
CA VAL A 159 13.38 23.66 17.01
C VAL A 159 12.45 24.84 17.32
N SER A 160 11.15 24.58 17.41
CA SER A 160 10.15 25.54 17.88
C SER A 160 9.86 25.27 19.36
N ASP A 161 9.96 26.31 20.19
CA ASP A 161 9.44 26.29 21.56
C ASP A 161 7.98 26.74 21.55
N VAL A 162 7.11 25.98 22.23
CA VAL A 162 5.69 26.25 22.39
C VAL A 162 5.39 26.40 23.87
N LEU A 163 4.63 27.44 24.23
CA LEU A 163 4.18 27.70 25.58
C LEU A 163 2.72 28.16 25.53
N CYS A 164 1.88 27.51 26.32
CA CYS A 164 0.46 27.83 26.44
C CYS A 164 0.09 27.95 27.92
N GLU A 165 -0.56 29.05 28.30
CA GLU A 165 -1.29 29.12 29.57
C GLU A 165 -2.60 28.35 29.45
N VAL A 166 -3.10 27.78 30.54
CA VAL A 166 -4.40 27.08 30.57
C VAL A 166 -5.40 27.91 31.37
N PRO A 167 -6.01 28.94 30.74
CA PRO A 167 -6.94 29.82 31.45
C PRO A 167 -8.23 29.07 31.80
N ASN A 168 -8.79 29.36 32.98
CA ASN A 168 -10.06 28.79 33.46
C ASN A 168 -10.07 27.25 33.50
N ALA A 169 -8.92 26.65 33.77
CA ALA A 169 -8.81 25.21 33.88
C ALA A 169 -9.71 24.65 35.00
N GLU A 170 -10.43 23.57 34.69
CA GLU A 170 -11.25 22.86 35.66
C GLU A 170 -10.38 21.96 36.54
N ALA A 171 -10.77 21.81 37.81
CA ALA A 171 -10.14 20.84 38.70
C ALA A 171 -10.53 19.42 38.26
N SER A 172 -9.53 18.61 37.92
CA SER A 172 -9.71 17.24 37.46
C SER A 172 -9.39 16.25 38.60
N PHE A 173 -10.37 15.44 38.98
CA PHE A 173 -10.24 14.38 40.02
C PHE A 173 -9.82 13.02 39.45
N GLY A 174 -9.51 12.96 38.16
CA GLY A 174 -9.10 11.77 37.43
C GLY A 174 -8.15 12.11 36.28
N PRO A 175 -7.94 11.19 35.32
CA PRO A 175 -7.02 11.41 34.20
C PRO A 175 -7.32 12.70 33.45
N CYS A 176 -6.31 13.55 33.31
CA CYS A 176 -6.37 14.80 32.54
C CYS A 176 -5.01 15.02 31.88
N GLY A 177 -4.93 15.87 30.86
CA GLY A 177 -3.66 15.99 30.16
C GLY A 177 -3.62 16.92 28.96
N LEU A 178 -2.40 17.07 28.43
CA LEU A 178 -2.13 17.80 27.19
C LEU A 178 -2.48 16.90 25.99
N ARG A 179 -3.29 17.41 25.07
CA ARG A 179 -3.53 16.81 23.74
C ARG A 179 -2.83 17.62 22.66
N LEU A 180 -2.08 16.92 21.82
CA LEU A 180 -1.51 17.47 20.59
C LEU A 180 -2.16 16.79 19.39
N HIS A 181 -2.65 17.54 18.41
CA HIS A 181 -3.10 16.98 17.14
C HIS A 181 -2.12 17.29 16.02
N LEU A 182 -1.63 16.26 15.34
CA LEU A 182 -0.69 16.37 14.23
C LEU A 182 -1.40 16.16 12.88
N TYR A 183 -1.50 17.19 12.05
CA TYR A 183 -2.21 17.09 10.76
C TYR A 183 -1.49 17.86 9.65
N GLY A 184 -1.96 17.69 8.40
CA GLY A 184 -1.33 18.33 7.25
C GLY A 184 0.04 17.74 6.92
N LEU A 185 0.26 16.45 7.23
CA LEU A 185 1.54 15.75 7.12
C LEU A 185 1.41 14.50 6.22
N GLY A 186 2.33 14.34 5.28
CA GLY A 186 2.38 13.14 4.45
C GLY A 186 2.85 11.92 5.24
N ASN A 187 2.39 10.71 4.88
CA ASN A 187 2.72 9.46 5.55
C ASN A 187 4.19 9.03 5.44
N THR A 188 5.03 9.76 4.69
CA THR A 188 6.48 9.56 4.64
C THR A 188 7.24 10.63 5.43
N LYS A 189 6.55 11.51 6.15
CA LYS A 189 7.12 12.69 6.82
C LYS A 189 6.97 12.56 8.32
N VAL A 190 7.84 13.26 9.05
CA VAL A 190 7.94 13.14 10.51
C VAL A 190 7.89 14.53 11.15
N VAL A 191 7.09 14.66 12.21
CA VAL A 191 7.19 15.74 13.20
C VAL A 191 7.59 15.12 14.53
N SER A 192 8.47 15.78 15.28
CA SER A 192 8.94 15.28 16.57
C SER A 192 8.71 16.27 17.69
N PHE A 193 8.65 15.75 18.91
CA PHE A 193 8.40 16.50 20.13
C PHE A 193 9.43 16.16 21.21
N ALA A 194 9.72 17.10 22.10
CA ALA A 194 10.60 16.92 23.25
C ALA A 194 10.25 17.86 24.39
N ASN A 195 10.77 17.56 25.58
CA ASN A 195 10.71 18.43 26.75
C ASN A 195 9.29 18.93 27.04
N ILE A 196 8.33 18.01 27.08
CA ILE A 196 6.95 18.32 27.43
C ILE A 196 6.89 18.60 28.93
N VAL A 197 6.34 19.74 29.31
CA VAL A 197 6.22 20.16 30.70
C VAL A 197 4.78 20.60 30.96
N ILE A 198 4.14 19.96 31.93
CA ILE A 198 2.81 20.29 32.42
C ILE A 198 2.97 20.82 33.85
N GLU A 199 2.55 22.05 34.09
CA GLU A 199 2.55 22.69 35.40
C GLU A 199 1.12 22.93 35.88
N GLY A 200 0.92 22.81 37.17
CA GLY A 200 -0.38 23.08 37.78
C GLY A 200 -0.35 23.01 39.30
N VAL A 201 -1.54 22.96 39.89
CA VAL A 201 -1.73 22.90 41.34
C VAL A 201 -2.56 21.70 41.74
N VAL A 202 -2.19 21.08 42.87
CA VAL A 202 -2.93 19.97 43.48
C VAL A 202 -3.66 20.46 44.72
N ASN A 203 -4.92 20.05 44.84
CA ASN A 203 -5.80 20.36 45.97
C ASN A 203 -6.54 19.11 46.43
N GLY A 204 -6.82 19.00 47.73
CA GLY A 204 -7.70 17.98 48.29
C GLY A 204 -7.03 17.16 49.38
N THR A 205 -7.67 16.03 49.72
CA THR A 205 -7.12 15.03 50.64
C THR A 205 -7.19 13.68 49.95
N SER A 206 -6.07 12.98 49.87
CA SER A 206 -6.05 11.67 49.20
C SER A 206 -6.91 10.66 49.97
N GLU A 207 -7.64 9.85 49.24
CA GLU A 207 -8.50 8.79 49.76
C GLU A 207 -7.83 7.42 49.57
N ASP A 208 -8.01 6.55 50.56
CA ASP A 208 -7.64 5.14 50.45
C ASP A 208 -8.72 4.42 49.63
N VAL A 209 -8.33 3.85 48.50
CA VAL A 209 -9.24 3.15 47.59
C VAL A 209 -8.64 1.76 47.32
N PRO A 210 -9.45 0.69 47.38
CA PRO A 210 -8.98 -0.66 47.06
C PRO A 210 -8.21 -0.70 45.74
N GLN A 211 -7.08 -1.42 45.73
CA GLN A 211 -6.28 -1.63 44.53
C GLN A 211 -6.54 -3.02 43.96
N TYR A 212 -6.61 -3.12 42.65
CA TYR A 212 -6.86 -4.35 41.91
C TYR A 212 -5.84 -4.56 40.80
N LYS A 213 -5.57 -5.83 40.50
CA LYS A 213 -4.67 -6.24 39.43
C LYS A 213 -5.42 -6.57 38.16
N LEU A 214 -4.84 -6.20 37.03
CA LEU A 214 -5.27 -6.62 35.71
C LEU A 214 -4.23 -7.58 35.11
N VAL A 215 -4.67 -8.77 34.72
CA VAL A 215 -3.86 -9.72 33.94
C VAL A 215 -4.52 -9.88 32.57
N VAL A 216 -3.77 -9.62 31.50
CA VAL A 216 -4.26 -9.81 30.12
C VAL A 216 -3.41 -10.87 29.43
N ASN A 217 -4.05 -11.96 29.05
CA ASN A 217 -3.44 -13.09 28.35
C ASN A 217 -3.75 -12.97 26.85
N VAL A 218 -2.71 -12.74 26.05
CA VAL A 218 -2.79 -12.66 24.58
C VAL A 218 -1.76 -13.58 23.97
N ASP A 219 -2.15 -14.38 22.97
CA ASP A 219 -1.19 -15.15 22.19
C ASP A 219 -0.33 -14.19 21.37
N ALA A 220 0.96 -14.10 21.71
CA ALA A 220 1.91 -13.25 21.03
C ALA A 220 2.12 -13.62 19.54
N ALA A 221 1.71 -14.82 19.10
CA ALA A 221 1.67 -15.18 17.69
C ALA A 221 0.46 -14.57 16.95
N ALA A 222 -0.63 -14.29 17.68
CA ALA A 222 -1.90 -13.84 17.12
C ALA A 222 -2.06 -12.31 17.12
N ALA A 223 -1.59 -11.61 18.14
CA ALA A 223 -1.72 -10.16 18.23
C ALA A 223 -0.66 -9.51 19.12
N GLU A 224 -0.52 -8.20 18.98
CA GLU A 224 0.08 -7.33 19.99
C GLU A 224 -1.04 -6.71 20.85
N CYS A 225 -0.75 -6.43 22.12
CA CYS A 225 -1.72 -5.91 23.07
C CYS A 225 -1.22 -4.61 23.68
N LYS A 226 -2.07 -3.59 23.66
CA LYS A 226 -1.86 -2.31 24.34
C LYS A 226 -2.91 -2.14 25.44
N ILE A 227 -2.45 -1.78 26.63
CA ILE A 227 -3.31 -1.46 27.78
C ILE A 227 -3.11 0.02 28.08
N SER A 228 -4.20 0.74 28.35
CA SER A 228 -4.12 2.13 28.77
C SER A 228 -5.14 2.49 29.85
N PRO A 229 -4.72 3.14 30.95
CA PRO A 229 -3.33 3.33 31.34
C PRO A 229 -2.65 2.00 31.67
N ALA A 230 -1.36 1.86 31.38
CA ALA A 230 -0.57 0.68 31.76
C ALA A 230 0.09 0.89 33.14
N THR A 231 -0.43 0.24 34.17
CA THR A 231 0.09 0.31 35.55
C THR A 231 0.15 -1.10 36.18
N ASP A 232 0.92 -1.25 37.26
CA ASP A 232 1.02 -2.54 37.97
C ASP A 232 -0.25 -2.86 38.79
N GLU A 233 -0.90 -1.82 39.32
CA GLU A 233 -2.16 -1.88 40.08
C GLU A 233 -3.06 -0.70 39.71
N TYR A 234 -4.37 -0.87 39.87
CA TYR A 234 -5.41 0.10 39.53
C TYR A 234 -6.32 0.34 40.73
N SER A 235 -6.79 1.56 40.92
CA SER A 235 -7.79 1.85 41.95
C SER A 235 -9.17 1.36 41.52
N GLU A 236 -9.98 0.91 42.49
CA GLU A 236 -11.40 0.65 42.26
C GLU A 236 -12.06 1.86 41.58
N GLY A 237 -12.75 1.63 40.46
CA GLY A 237 -13.40 2.69 39.69
C GLY A 237 -12.55 3.27 38.55
N ASP A 238 -11.27 2.93 38.44
CA ASP A 238 -10.43 3.33 37.31
C ASP A 238 -10.97 2.71 36.00
N GLU A 239 -11.00 3.50 34.93
CA GLU A 239 -11.33 3.05 33.58
C GLU A 239 -10.07 2.59 32.85
N ILE A 240 -10.15 1.42 32.21
CA ILE A 240 -9.05 0.78 31.48
C ILE A 240 -9.51 0.45 30.08
N SER A 241 -8.70 0.76 29.07
CA SER A 241 -8.89 0.36 27.67
C SER A 241 -7.82 -0.64 27.23
N ILE A 242 -8.24 -1.72 26.57
CA ILE A 242 -7.36 -2.75 26.00
C ILE A 242 -7.56 -2.77 24.49
N THR A 243 -6.48 -2.66 23.73
CA THR A 243 -6.48 -2.67 22.26
C THR A 243 -5.59 -3.79 21.74
N LEU A 244 -6.10 -4.59 20.81
CA LEU A 244 -5.36 -5.62 20.09
C LEU A 244 -5.01 -5.15 18.68
N VAL A 245 -3.76 -5.41 18.28
CA VAL A 245 -3.32 -5.29 16.88
C VAL A 245 -3.05 -6.69 16.36
N GLU A 246 -3.94 -7.18 15.50
CA GLU A 246 -3.90 -8.53 14.96
C GLU A 246 -2.70 -8.76 14.03
N LYS A 247 -2.14 -9.97 14.10
CA LYS A 247 -1.11 -10.46 13.17
C LYS A 247 -1.80 -11.25 12.06
N PHE A 248 -1.24 -11.17 10.87
CA PHE A 248 -1.79 -11.80 9.67
C PHE A 248 -2.11 -13.31 9.87
N GLY A 249 -3.32 -13.73 9.49
CA GLY A 249 -3.82 -15.10 9.70
C GLY A 249 -4.58 -15.33 11.01
N TYR A 250 -4.69 -14.32 11.87
CA TYR A 250 -5.48 -14.37 13.11
C TYR A 250 -6.52 -13.26 13.12
N HIS A 251 -7.72 -13.58 13.58
CA HIS A 251 -8.83 -12.64 13.71
C HIS A 251 -9.36 -12.69 15.15
N PHE A 252 -9.44 -11.55 15.82
CA PHE A 252 -9.96 -11.48 17.18
C PHE A 252 -11.44 -11.86 17.18
N LYS A 253 -11.82 -12.66 18.17
CA LYS A 253 -13.19 -13.15 18.34
C LYS A 253 -13.86 -12.54 19.55
N GLU A 254 -13.24 -12.70 20.72
CA GLU A 254 -13.83 -12.28 22.00
C GLU A 254 -12.80 -12.22 23.14
N TRP A 255 -13.14 -11.46 24.17
CA TRP A 255 -12.51 -11.46 25.48
C TRP A 255 -13.26 -12.42 26.41
N GLN A 256 -12.51 -13.24 27.16
CA GLN A 256 -13.04 -14.13 28.19
C GLN A 256 -12.46 -13.80 29.56
N ASP A 257 -13.24 -14.01 30.62
CA ASP A 257 -12.76 -13.97 32.00
C ASP A 257 -11.93 -15.22 32.38
N ALA A 258 -11.41 -15.26 33.61
CA ALA A 258 -10.66 -16.40 34.15
C ALA A 258 -11.43 -17.74 34.14
N ALA A 259 -12.77 -17.71 34.09
CA ALA A 259 -13.61 -18.91 34.00
C ALA A 259 -13.90 -19.33 32.55
N GLY A 260 -13.35 -18.63 31.56
CA GLY A 260 -13.58 -18.86 30.14
C GLY A 260 -14.94 -18.34 29.65
N LYS A 261 -15.59 -17.46 30.41
CA LYS A 261 -16.87 -16.87 30.01
C LYS A 261 -16.61 -15.61 29.19
N MET A 262 -17.27 -15.49 28.04
CA MET A 262 -17.25 -14.28 27.21
C MET A 262 -17.71 -13.05 27.99
N VAL A 263 -16.91 -11.98 27.97
CA VAL A 263 -17.20 -10.69 28.60
C VAL A 263 -17.34 -9.54 27.60
N SER A 264 -16.71 -9.63 26.43
CA SER A 264 -16.78 -8.60 25.38
C SER A 264 -16.35 -9.14 24.02
N THR A 265 -16.88 -8.59 22.93
CA THR A 265 -16.41 -8.80 21.55
C THR A 265 -15.76 -7.55 20.97
N GLU A 266 -15.64 -6.49 21.77
CA GLU A 266 -15.13 -5.19 21.33
C GLU A 266 -13.59 -5.18 21.30
N ASN A 267 -13.03 -4.52 20.28
CA ASN A 267 -11.62 -4.14 20.21
C ASN A 267 -11.54 -2.71 19.62
N PRO A 268 -11.18 -1.69 20.41
CA PRO A 268 -10.74 -1.75 21.81
C PRO A 268 -11.86 -2.11 22.81
N TYR A 269 -11.50 -2.77 23.91
CA TYR A 269 -12.41 -3.05 25.03
C TYR A 269 -12.11 -2.12 26.22
N THR A 270 -13.07 -1.28 26.58
CA THR A 270 -12.98 -0.36 27.72
C THR A 270 -13.92 -0.78 28.86
N PHE A 271 -13.43 -0.80 30.10
CA PHE A 271 -14.21 -1.18 31.28
C PHE A 271 -13.70 -0.50 32.56
N ILE A 272 -14.55 -0.49 33.60
CA ILE A 272 -14.21 0.00 34.94
C ILE A 272 -13.79 -1.18 35.82
N ILE A 273 -12.60 -1.11 36.42
CA ILE A 273 -12.10 -2.18 37.30
C ILE A 273 -12.75 -2.09 38.69
N LYS A 274 -13.24 -3.23 39.19
CA LYS A 274 -13.94 -3.34 40.50
C LYS A 274 -13.45 -4.50 41.37
N ALA A 275 -12.56 -5.33 40.83
CA ALA A 275 -11.94 -6.47 41.48
C ALA A 275 -10.70 -6.86 40.66
N ASP A 276 -9.84 -7.73 41.22
CA ASP A 276 -8.80 -8.40 40.43
C ASP A 276 -9.44 -9.05 39.20
N THR A 277 -8.91 -8.70 38.02
CA THR A 277 -9.49 -9.04 36.73
C THR A 277 -8.45 -9.76 35.89
N GLU A 278 -8.82 -10.91 35.34
CA GLU A 278 -8.02 -11.64 34.36
C GLU A 278 -8.83 -11.80 33.07
N LEU A 279 -8.25 -11.39 31.95
CA LEU A 279 -8.85 -11.41 30.62
C LEU A 279 -7.98 -12.21 29.67
N THR A 280 -8.61 -13.05 28.84
CA THR A 280 -7.95 -13.80 27.77
C THR A 280 -8.55 -13.41 26.42
N ALA A 281 -7.70 -13.02 25.47
CA ALA A 281 -8.12 -12.78 24.10
C ALA A 281 -8.22 -14.11 23.33
N VAL A 282 -9.35 -14.34 22.68
CA VAL A 282 -9.60 -15.52 21.83
C VAL A 282 -9.57 -15.10 20.37
N PHE A 283 -8.91 -15.90 19.54
CA PHE A 283 -8.74 -15.64 18.11
C PHE A 283 -9.21 -16.83 17.28
N ASP A 284 -9.81 -16.55 16.13
CA ASP A 284 -9.98 -17.52 15.06
C ASP A 284 -8.72 -17.48 14.17
N LYS A 285 -8.10 -18.65 14.00
CA LYS A 285 -6.94 -18.81 13.12
C LYS A 285 -7.41 -19.22 11.72
N LYS A 286 -6.96 -18.48 10.71
CA LYS A 286 -7.12 -18.86 9.30
C LYS A 286 -5.85 -19.48 8.76
N GLU A 287 -6.01 -20.53 7.97
CA GLU A 287 -4.89 -21.08 7.21
C GLU A 287 -4.39 -20.05 6.20
N VAL A 288 -3.08 -20.08 5.94
CA VAL A 288 -2.41 -19.12 5.07
C VAL A 288 -1.67 -19.88 3.99
N TYR A 289 -1.86 -19.46 2.74
CA TYR A 289 -1.32 -20.12 1.56
C TYR A 289 -0.41 -19.20 0.76
N ALA A 290 0.70 -19.77 0.29
CA ALA A 290 1.65 -19.11 -0.60
C ALA A 290 1.18 -19.14 -2.06
N LEU A 291 1.34 -18.01 -2.74
CA LEU A 291 1.24 -17.91 -4.20
C LEU A 291 2.64 -17.92 -4.82
N ASN A 292 2.97 -19.01 -5.51
CA ASN A 292 4.24 -19.16 -6.21
C ASN A 292 4.01 -18.88 -7.70
N LEU A 293 4.49 -17.73 -8.18
CA LEU A 293 4.43 -17.34 -9.58
C LEU A 293 5.73 -17.69 -10.29
N LYS A 294 5.60 -18.31 -11.46
CA LYS A 294 6.70 -18.59 -12.40
C LYS A 294 6.37 -17.96 -13.75
N MET A 295 7.38 -17.45 -14.43
CA MET A 295 7.24 -16.92 -15.80
C MET A 295 8.24 -17.63 -16.69
N ILE A 296 7.80 -18.08 -17.85
CA ILE A 296 8.61 -18.83 -18.81
C ILE A 296 8.36 -18.27 -20.21
N ASP A 297 9.38 -18.13 -21.04
CA ASP A 297 9.20 -17.85 -22.47
C ASP A 297 9.17 -19.14 -23.33
N ASP A 298 8.94 -19.00 -24.63
CA ASP A 298 8.99 -20.06 -25.63
C ASP A 298 10.43 -20.54 -25.96
N LEU A 299 11.43 -20.10 -25.20
CA LEU A 299 12.81 -20.60 -25.18
C LEU A 299 13.19 -21.26 -23.85
N ASP A 300 12.21 -21.55 -22.99
CA ASP A 300 12.36 -22.14 -21.64
C ASP A 300 13.17 -21.27 -20.64
N ASN A 301 13.37 -19.98 -20.93
CA ASN A 301 13.98 -19.05 -19.98
C ASN A 301 13.01 -18.74 -18.85
N VAL A 302 13.46 -18.91 -17.62
CA VAL A 302 12.67 -18.55 -16.43
C VAL A 302 12.95 -17.10 -16.04
N TYR A 303 11.91 -16.27 -16.04
CA TYR A 303 11.99 -14.88 -15.61
C TYR A 303 11.58 -14.75 -14.15
N THR A 304 12.32 -13.94 -13.40
CA THR A 304 12.01 -13.59 -12.01
C THR A 304 11.52 -12.15 -11.87
N ASN A 305 11.12 -11.51 -12.96
CA ASN A 305 10.69 -10.11 -12.94
C ASN A 305 9.20 -10.01 -12.60
N ALA A 306 8.88 -9.63 -11.36
CA ALA A 306 7.53 -9.57 -10.83
C ALA A 306 6.59 -8.63 -11.62
N ASN A 307 7.12 -7.69 -12.43
CA ASN A 307 6.29 -6.74 -13.17
C ASN A 307 5.47 -7.35 -14.32
N MET A 308 5.81 -8.56 -14.77
CA MET A 308 5.11 -9.21 -15.89
C MET A 308 3.80 -9.88 -15.47
N VAL A 309 3.56 -10.06 -14.17
CA VAL A 309 2.27 -10.50 -13.64
C VAL A 309 1.91 -9.62 -12.44
N SER A 310 0.94 -8.73 -12.60
CA SER A 310 0.40 -7.97 -11.49
C SER A 310 -0.52 -8.85 -10.64
N VAL A 311 -0.47 -8.65 -9.33
CA VAL A 311 -1.26 -9.41 -8.35
C VAL A 311 -2.14 -8.45 -7.55
N SER A 312 -3.42 -8.79 -7.38
CA SER A 312 -4.36 -8.00 -6.59
C SER A 312 -5.38 -8.91 -5.87
N PRO A 313 -5.49 -8.86 -4.53
CA PRO A 313 -4.72 -8.02 -3.63
C PRO A 313 -3.24 -8.45 -3.57
N GLU A 314 -2.36 -7.54 -3.14
CA GLU A 314 -0.92 -7.82 -3.01
C GLU A 314 -0.63 -8.95 -2.00
N GLY A 315 -1.50 -9.15 -1.01
CA GLY A 315 -1.28 -10.14 0.06
C GLY A 315 -0.17 -9.74 1.03
N ASN A 316 0.12 -10.62 1.97
CA ASN A 316 1.21 -10.44 2.93
C ASN A 316 2.52 -11.00 2.34
N VAL A 317 3.52 -10.15 2.11
CA VAL A 317 4.76 -10.56 1.43
C VAL A 317 5.81 -10.99 2.45
N ILE A 318 6.18 -12.27 2.43
CA ILE A 318 7.22 -12.84 3.29
C ILE A 318 8.34 -13.34 2.38
N ASN A 319 9.54 -12.76 2.52
CA ASN A 319 10.72 -13.10 1.70
C ASN A 319 10.45 -13.04 0.18
N GLY A 320 9.62 -12.10 -0.27
CA GLY A 320 9.26 -11.94 -1.69
C GLY A 320 8.17 -12.89 -2.19
N VAL A 321 7.57 -13.69 -1.32
CA VAL A 321 6.44 -14.58 -1.66
C VAL A 321 5.16 -14.03 -1.06
N HIS A 322 4.13 -13.91 -1.89
CA HIS A 322 2.81 -13.42 -1.50
C HIS A 322 2.04 -14.51 -0.76
N HIS A 323 1.52 -14.17 0.42
CA HIS A 323 0.73 -15.06 1.26
C HIS A 323 -0.68 -14.49 1.45
N TYR A 324 -1.65 -15.38 1.45
CA TYR A 324 -3.06 -15.05 1.53
C TYR A 324 -3.77 -15.96 2.52
N GLU A 325 -4.76 -15.43 3.23
CA GLU A 325 -5.65 -16.27 4.03
C GLU A 325 -6.48 -17.17 3.11
N GLU A 326 -6.72 -18.39 3.58
CA GLU A 326 -7.70 -19.30 3.00
C GLU A 326 -9.02 -18.56 2.84
N GLY A 327 -9.49 -18.45 1.61
CA GLY A 327 -10.58 -17.50 1.37
C GLY A 327 -10.37 -16.64 0.14
N THR A 328 -9.12 -16.26 -0.06
CA THR A 328 -8.86 -15.04 -0.83
C THR A 328 -8.95 -15.32 -2.32
N ASP A 329 -9.75 -14.53 -3.02
CA ASP A 329 -9.73 -14.44 -4.47
C ASP A 329 -8.61 -13.48 -4.87
N VAL A 330 -7.66 -13.98 -5.65
CA VAL A 330 -6.50 -13.23 -6.13
C VAL A 330 -6.60 -13.09 -7.64
N LYS A 331 -6.67 -11.85 -8.10
CA LYS A 331 -6.59 -11.47 -9.51
C LYS A 331 -5.13 -11.38 -9.93
N LEU A 332 -4.81 -12.12 -10.99
CA LEU A 332 -3.56 -12.08 -11.71
C LEU A 332 -3.80 -11.40 -13.06
N LEU A 333 -2.94 -10.46 -13.43
CA LEU A 333 -2.96 -9.82 -14.73
C LEU A 333 -1.58 -9.95 -15.36
N ALA A 334 -1.48 -10.74 -16.43
CA ALA A 334 -0.28 -10.82 -17.23
C ALA A 334 -0.12 -9.56 -18.09
N ASN A 335 1.05 -8.93 -18.01
CA ASN A 335 1.38 -7.71 -18.75
C ASN A 335 2.32 -8.03 -19.90
N ASN A 336 2.28 -7.23 -20.96
CA ASN A 336 3.19 -7.35 -22.09
C ASN A 336 4.24 -6.25 -22.07
N ASN A 337 5.42 -6.52 -22.66
CA ASN A 337 6.39 -5.50 -23.02
C ASN A 337 6.88 -5.74 -24.47
N LYS A 338 7.87 -4.97 -24.95
CA LYS A 338 8.36 -5.10 -26.34
C LYS A 338 9.06 -6.43 -26.64
N ILE A 339 9.52 -7.13 -25.61
CA ILE A 339 10.22 -8.42 -25.71
C ILE A 339 9.28 -9.58 -25.43
N LEU A 340 8.45 -9.47 -24.39
CA LEU A 340 7.64 -10.55 -23.87
C LEU A 340 6.15 -10.24 -24.07
N SER A 341 5.47 -11.15 -24.76
CA SER A 341 4.01 -11.10 -24.93
C SER A 341 3.36 -12.34 -24.32
N PHE A 342 2.40 -12.14 -23.43
CA PHE A 342 1.68 -13.22 -22.77
C PHE A 342 1.00 -14.12 -23.80
N THR A 343 1.08 -15.43 -23.58
CA THR A 343 0.46 -16.45 -24.44
C THR A 343 -0.60 -17.23 -23.70
N SER A 344 -0.29 -17.75 -22.51
CA SER A 344 -1.20 -18.59 -21.74
C SER A 344 -0.75 -18.74 -20.29
N TRP A 345 -1.69 -19.12 -19.44
CA TRP A 345 -1.40 -19.67 -18.11
C TRP A 345 -1.08 -21.17 -18.21
N GLU A 346 -0.66 -21.78 -17.10
CA GLU A 346 -0.33 -23.21 -17.05
C GLU A 346 -1.51 -24.15 -17.32
N ASP A 347 -2.74 -23.64 -17.18
CA ASP A 347 -3.98 -24.35 -17.51
C ASP A 347 -4.42 -24.16 -18.96
N ALA A 348 -3.54 -23.61 -19.81
CA ALA A 348 -3.78 -23.25 -21.20
C ALA A 348 -4.79 -22.12 -21.42
N SER A 349 -5.34 -21.48 -20.39
CA SER A 349 -6.19 -20.31 -20.59
C SER A 349 -5.39 -19.14 -21.17
N THR A 350 -5.95 -18.46 -22.17
CA THR A 350 -5.28 -17.37 -22.92
C THR A 350 -5.83 -15.99 -22.55
N ASN A 351 -6.71 -15.91 -21.56
CA ASN A 351 -7.11 -14.63 -20.98
C ASN A 351 -5.94 -14.09 -20.14
N ALA A 352 -5.46 -12.88 -20.43
CA ALA A 352 -4.39 -12.26 -19.65
C ALA A 352 -4.81 -12.00 -18.19
N GLU A 353 -6.11 -11.89 -17.93
CA GLU A 353 -6.66 -11.81 -16.58
C GLU A 353 -7.15 -13.16 -16.08
N ARG A 354 -6.76 -13.51 -14.86
CA ARG A 354 -7.17 -14.74 -14.18
C ARG A 354 -7.45 -14.49 -12.71
N ILE A 355 -8.57 -15.02 -12.21
CA ILE A 355 -8.87 -15.01 -10.77
C ILE A 355 -8.66 -16.41 -10.23
N ILE A 356 -7.85 -16.53 -9.18
CA ILE A 356 -7.60 -17.78 -8.47
C ILE A 356 -8.11 -17.68 -7.05
N ARG A 357 -8.67 -18.78 -6.54
CA ARG A 357 -9.08 -18.90 -5.13
C ARG A 357 -7.93 -19.51 -4.33
N MET A 358 -7.52 -18.86 -3.24
CA MET A 358 -6.52 -19.39 -2.31
C MET A 358 -7.20 -20.37 -1.34
N ASP A 359 -7.25 -21.64 -1.75
CA ASP A 359 -7.76 -22.81 -1.01
C ASP A 359 -6.66 -23.87 -0.78
N GLY A 360 -5.42 -23.47 -1.03
CA GLY A 360 -4.20 -24.25 -0.95
C GLY A 360 -3.04 -23.43 -1.51
N ALA A 361 -1.81 -23.88 -1.29
CA ALA A 361 -0.65 -23.27 -1.94
C ALA A 361 -0.80 -23.37 -3.46
N LYS A 362 -0.56 -22.25 -4.16
CA LYS A 362 -0.70 -22.17 -5.62
C LYS A 362 0.66 -22.11 -6.30
N HIS A 363 0.76 -22.79 -7.43
CA HIS A 363 1.92 -22.77 -8.32
C HIS A 363 1.43 -22.40 -9.72
N ILE A 364 1.51 -21.12 -10.04
CA ILE A 364 0.97 -20.55 -11.26
C ILE A 364 2.12 -20.24 -12.20
N THR A 365 1.99 -20.61 -13.47
CA THR A 365 2.98 -20.27 -14.50
C THR A 365 2.35 -19.44 -15.60
N ALA A 366 2.90 -18.26 -15.84
CA ALA A 366 2.56 -17.44 -17.01
C ALA A 366 3.58 -17.69 -18.13
N ASN A 367 3.08 -18.10 -19.30
CA ASN A 367 3.89 -18.38 -20.48
C ASN A 367 3.90 -17.16 -21.41
N PHE A 368 5.06 -16.83 -21.95
CA PHE A 368 5.29 -15.69 -22.83
C PHE A 368 5.92 -16.15 -24.15
N ALA A 369 5.65 -15.41 -25.22
CA ALA A 369 6.43 -15.47 -26.45
C ALA A 369 7.51 -14.40 -26.39
N VAL A 370 8.74 -14.75 -26.79
CA VAL A 370 9.86 -13.81 -26.83
C VAL A 370 10.09 -13.30 -28.25
N ALA A 371 10.12 -11.98 -28.42
CA ALA A 371 10.52 -11.33 -29.66
C ALA A 371 12.05 -11.43 -29.85
N ASP A 372 12.56 -11.08 -31.03
CA ASP A 372 14.01 -10.95 -31.18
C ASP A 372 14.50 -9.61 -30.65
N TYR A 373 15.48 -9.70 -29.76
CA TYR A 373 16.07 -8.57 -29.09
C TYR A 373 17.54 -8.82 -28.79
N ILE A 374 18.25 -7.75 -28.48
CA ILE A 374 19.63 -7.78 -28.01
C ILE A 374 19.64 -7.62 -26.49
N VAL A 375 19.12 -6.50 -26.01
CA VAL A 375 19.09 -6.09 -24.58
C VAL A 375 17.89 -5.21 -24.28
N ALA A 376 17.48 -5.15 -23.02
CA ALA A 376 16.56 -4.12 -22.54
C ALA A 376 16.75 -3.73 -21.07
N TRP A 377 16.30 -2.53 -20.75
CA TRP A 377 16.18 -1.98 -19.39
C TRP A 377 14.73 -1.52 -19.17
N ASP A 378 14.04 -2.16 -18.23
CA ASP A 378 12.64 -1.81 -17.90
C ASP A 378 12.53 -0.90 -16.68
N PHE A 379 13.63 -0.76 -15.92
CA PHE A 379 13.74 0.07 -14.72
C PHE A 379 12.77 -0.30 -13.57
N TYR A 380 12.15 -1.49 -13.60
CA TYR A 380 11.20 -1.91 -12.58
C TYR A 380 11.84 -1.91 -11.18
N LYS A 381 13.03 -2.52 -11.05
CA LYS A 381 13.81 -2.48 -9.82
C LYS A 381 14.51 -1.13 -9.67
N ASP A 382 14.49 -0.54 -8.47
CA ASP A 382 15.21 0.72 -8.21
C ASP A 382 16.72 0.59 -8.35
N GLN A 383 17.30 -0.55 -7.98
CA GLN A 383 18.75 -0.72 -7.93
C GLN A 383 19.29 -1.56 -9.10
N PRO A 384 20.50 -1.23 -9.60
CA PRO A 384 21.32 -0.08 -9.22
C PRO A 384 20.81 1.26 -9.82
N GLY A 385 20.96 2.34 -9.05
CA GLY A 385 20.68 3.74 -9.47
C GLY A 385 21.85 4.44 -10.18
N GLN A 386 22.70 3.67 -10.84
CA GLN A 386 23.93 4.05 -11.54
C GLN A 386 24.26 2.92 -12.51
N ASP A 387 25.38 3.00 -13.24
CA ASP A 387 25.91 1.97 -14.17
C ASP A 387 25.22 0.60 -14.03
N ARG A 388 24.24 0.37 -14.91
CA ARG A 388 23.25 -0.70 -14.79
C ARG A 388 23.36 -1.65 -15.97
N SER A 389 23.60 -2.92 -15.66
CA SER A 389 23.47 -3.99 -16.65
C SER A 389 22.03 -4.11 -17.14
N ALA A 390 21.84 -4.50 -18.39
CA ALA A 390 20.52 -4.77 -18.95
C ALA A 390 19.71 -5.75 -18.09
N ASP A 391 18.43 -5.46 -17.90
CA ASP A 391 17.47 -6.29 -17.18
C ASP A 391 17.12 -7.56 -18.00
N TYR A 392 17.18 -7.44 -19.34
CA TYR A 392 17.01 -8.53 -20.30
C TYR A 392 18.18 -8.54 -21.28
N TYR A 393 18.65 -9.71 -21.69
CA TYR A 393 19.63 -9.87 -22.77
C TYR A 393 19.44 -11.24 -23.44
N SER A 394 19.63 -11.31 -24.76
CA SER A 394 19.38 -12.54 -25.54
C SER A 394 20.50 -13.59 -25.41
N ASN A 395 21.71 -13.16 -25.05
CA ASN A 395 22.85 -14.01 -24.72
C ASN A 395 23.73 -13.23 -23.72
N PRO A 396 24.31 -13.88 -22.69
CA PRO A 396 25.30 -13.25 -21.79
C PRO A 396 26.36 -12.37 -22.46
N GLU A 397 26.81 -12.71 -23.67
CA GLU A 397 27.81 -11.91 -24.42
C GLU A 397 27.28 -10.56 -24.91
N ASN A 398 25.95 -10.44 -25.08
CA ASN A 398 25.30 -9.21 -25.50
C ASN A 398 25.00 -8.25 -24.35
N ARG A 399 25.36 -8.62 -23.11
CA ARG A 399 24.97 -7.88 -21.90
C ARG A 399 25.35 -6.40 -22.04
N GLY A 400 24.31 -5.57 -22.10
CA GLY A 400 24.45 -4.15 -22.27
C GLY A 400 24.74 -3.44 -20.95
N MET A 401 25.28 -2.22 -21.05
CA MET A 401 25.45 -1.31 -19.93
C MET A 401 24.74 0.02 -20.22
N LEU A 402 23.95 0.49 -19.26
CA LEU A 402 23.40 1.84 -19.23
C LEU A 402 24.14 2.68 -18.20
N SER A 403 24.64 3.84 -18.60
CA SER A 403 25.39 4.78 -17.77
C SER A 403 24.80 6.18 -17.90
N LEU A 404 24.93 6.97 -16.83
CA LEU A 404 24.74 8.42 -16.88
C LEU A 404 26.13 9.07 -16.90
N ARG A 405 26.47 9.74 -18.01
CA ARG A 405 27.81 10.27 -18.27
C ARG A 405 27.81 11.77 -18.48
N ASN A 406 28.98 12.39 -18.34
CA ASN A 406 29.23 13.73 -18.83
C ASN A 406 30.13 13.73 -20.07
N ALA A 407 30.43 14.91 -20.62
CA ALA A 407 31.28 15.05 -21.82
C ALA A 407 32.73 14.55 -21.65
N GLN A 408 33.23 14.47 -20.40
CA GLN A 408 34.56 13.90 -20.10
C GLN A 408 34.54 12.38 -19.95
N GLY A 409 33.37 11.73 -20.05
CA GLY A 409 33.20 10.29 -19.91
C GLY A 409 33.05 9.81 -18.46
N ASN A 410 33.06 10.71 -17.47
CA ASN A 410 32.84 10.35 -16.06
C ASN A 410 31.39 9.92 -15.83
N THR A 411 31.18 8.87 -15.01
CA THR A 411 29.85 8.37 -14.68
C THR A 411 29.28 9.00 -13.41
N SER A 412 27.96 8.94 -13.28
CA SER A 412 27.19 9.50 -12.17
C SER A 412 25.99 8.59 -11.85
N GLY A 413 25.54 8.58 -10.60
CA GLY A 413 24.21 8.03 -10.27
C GLY A 413 23.06 8.93 -10.71
N TRP A 414 21.87 8.36 -10.79
CA TRP A 414 20.58 9.00 -11.10
C TRP A 414 19.58 8.79 -9.95
N LEU A 415 18.50 9.55 -9.97
CA LEU A 415 17.34 9.28 -9.12
C LEU A 415 16.50 8.16 -9.73
N THR A 416 16.26 7.11 -8.97
CA THR A 416 15.51 5.93 -9.41
C THR A 416 14.02 6.11 -9.17
N ARG A 417 13.20 5.68 -10.13
CA ARG A 417 11.74 5.73 -10.08
C ARG A 417 11.19 4.35 -10.39
N GLY A 418 11.64 3.33 -9.65
CA GLY A 418 11.18 1.95 -9.73
C GLY A 418 10.10 1.65 -8.68
N VAL A 419 9.86 0.37 -8.43
CA VAL A 419 8.78 -0.14 -7.56
C VAL A 419 8.80 0.44 -6.13
N GLY A 420 9.98 0.69 -5.55
CA GLY A 420 10.11 1.22 -4.20
C GLY A 420 10.03 2.74 -4.10
N ASN A 421 10.32 3.46 -5.20
CA ASN A 421 10.35 4.93 -5.21
C ASN A 421 9.18 5.59 -5.96
N GLY A 422 8.27 4.78 -6.50
CA GLY A 422 7.10 5.20 -7.25
C GLY A 422 7.42 5.56 -8.70
N ALA A 423 6.51 5.15 -9.60
CA ALA A 423 6.62 5.40 -11.02
C ALA A 423 6.62 6.90 -11.33
N GLU A 424 7.41 7.32 -12.31
CA GLU A 424 7.38 8.68 -12.83
C GLU A 424 6.27 8.79 -13.87
N ASN A 425 5.19 9.48 -13.56
CA ASN A 425 4.03 9.66 -14.45
C ASN A 425 3.54 8.31 -15.04
N GLY A 426 3.44 7.28 -14.19
CA GLY A 426 2.97 5.94 -14.57
C GLY A 426 4.00 5.02 -15.22
N ARG A 427 5.28 5.42 -15.34
CA ARG A 427 6.35 4.55 -15.87
C ARG A 427 7.54 4.43 -14.93
N TRP A 428 8.13 3.24 -14.86
CA TRP A 428 9.39 3.04 -14.15
C TRP A 428 10.55 3.69 -14.90
N ALA A 429 11.43 4.42 -14.22
CA ALA A 429 12.41 5.28 -14.90
C ALA A 429 13.72 5.51 -14.14
N ALA A 430 14.70 6.01 -14.88
CA ALA A 430 15.89 6.68 -14.36
C ALA A 430 15.80 8.18 -14.66
N ARG A 431 16.01 9.04 -13.64
CA ARG A 431 15.94 10.51 -13.77
C ARG A 431 17.24 11.18 -13.37
N ILE A 432 17.74 12.11 -14.17
CA ILE A 432 19.03 12.79 -13.91
C ILE A 432 19.01 13.52 -12.55
N TRP A 433 18.06 14.43 -12.36
CA TRP A 433 17.88 15.27 -11.16
C TRP A 433 19.16 15.88 -10.58
N LYS A 434 19.98 16.48 -11.45
CA LYS A 434 21.27 17.12 -11.11
C LYS A 434 21.43 18.44 -11.86
N LEU A 435 22.37 19.30 -11.44
CA LEU A 435 22.61 20.59 -12.10
C LEU A 435 22.93 20.40 -13.60
N ARG A 436 22.24 21.14 -14.47
CA ARG A 436 22.48 21.13 -15.94
C ARG A 436 23.92 21.46 -16.31
N SER A 437 24.61 22.26 -15.50
CA SER A 437 26.03 22.59 -15.69
C SER A 437 26.96 21.37 -15.65
N GLN A 438 26.50 20.22 -15.15
CA GLN A 438 27.24 18.96 -15.21
C GLN A 438 27.18 18.29 -16.59
N GLY A 439 26.26 18.70 -17.47
CA GLY A 439 26.14 18.21 -18.84
C GLY A 439 25.93 16.70 -18.92
N LEU A 440 25.05 16.17 -18.07
CA LEU A 440 24.81 14.73 -17.96
C LEU A 440 23.87 14.22 -19.06
N TYR A 441 24.13 13.02 -19.56
CA TYR A 441 23.32 12.34 -20.56
C TYR A 441 23.32 10.82 -20.32
N PHE A 442 22.23 10.16 -20.72
CA PHE A 442 22.17 8.71 -20.71
C PHE A 442 22.91 8.14 -21.93
N GLU A 443 23.64 7.05 -21.71
CA GLU A 443 24.30 6.28 -22.75
C GLU A 443 24.10 4.78 -22.50
N ALA A 444 23.57 4.07 -23.49
CA ALA A 444 23.52 2.62 -23.49
C ALA A 444 24.56 2.06 -24.44
N SER A 445 25.18 0.94 -24.06
CA SER A 445 26.14 0.20 -24.90
C SER A 445 25.81 -1.29 -24.91
N PHE A 446 25.97 -1.93 -26.06
CA PHE A 446 25.61 -3.34 -26.27
C PHE A 446 26.33 -3.91 -27.51
N SER A 447 26.36 -5.24 -27.67
CA SER A 447 26.89 -5.88 -28.88
C SER A 447 25.78 -6.08 -29.90
N THR A 448 26.06 -5.89 -31.19
CA THR A 448 25.15 -6.20 -32.31
C THR A 448 25.69 -7.36 -33.15
N LYS A 449 26.67 -8.11 -32.63
CA LYS A 449 27.26 -9.26 -33.30
C LYS A 449 26.23 -10.39 -33.48
N GLY A 450 26.09 -10.88 -34.71
CA GLY A 450 25.07 -11.86 -35.08
C GLY A 450 23.68 -11.24 -35.28
N PHE A 451 23.57 -9.90 -35.35
CA PHE A 451 22.30 -9.20 -35.52
C PHE A 451 22.36 -8.13 -36.62
N SER A 452 21.22 -7.96 -37.29
CA SER A 452 20.95 -6.90 -38.25
C SER A 452 19.63 -6.18 -37.95
N ASN A 453 19.34 -5.09 -38.67
CA ASN A 453 18.08 -4.34 -38.55
C ASN A 453 17.81 -3.88 -37.10
N VAL A 454 18.85 -3.36 -36.45
CA VAL A 454 18.79 -2.95 -35.05
C VAL A 454 17.95 -1.69 -34.88
N VAL A 455 16.99 -1.72 -33.96
CA VAL A 455 16.13 -0.57 -33.61
C VAL A 455 16.14 -0.38 -32.10
N VAL A 456 16.42 0.84 -31.65
CA VAL A 456 16.33 1.20 -30.22
C VAL A 456 15.02 1.92 -29.95
N TYR A 457 14.21 1.36 -29.07
CA TYR A 457 13.03 2.01 -28.52
C TYR A 457 13.33 2.53 -27.12
N ASN A 458 12.80 3.71 -26.79
CA ASN A 458 12.81 4.24 -25.42
C ASN A 458 11.67 5.23 -25.23
N ALA A 459 11.42 5.65 -24.00
CA ALA A 459 10.61 6.83 -23.72
C ALA A 459 11.44 7.88 -22.99
N LEU A 460 11.29 9.14 -23.36
CA LEU A 460 11.86 10.29 -22.64
C LEU A 460 10.73 11.05 -21.93
N GLY A 461 10.99 11.49 -20.70
CA GLY A 461 9.96 12.05 -19.84
C GLY A 461 10.36 13.37 -19.17
N VAL A 462 9.34 14.19 -18.92
CA VAL A 462 9.41 15.43 -18.14
C VAL A 462 8.38 15.36 -17.03
N ASN A 463 8.77 15.67 -15.80
CA ASN A 463 7.83 15.83 -14.68
C ASN A 463 7.92 17.22 -14.04
N TYR A 464 9.13 17.77 -13.96
CA TYR A 464 9.36 19.12 -13.45
C TYR A 464 9.92 20.04 -14.51
N ASN A 465 11.09 19.71 -15.07
CA ASN A 465 11.74 20.51 -16.09
C ASN A 465 12.90 19.77 -16.78
N THR A 466 13.18 20.09 -18.04
CA THR A 466 14.39 19.65 -18.78
C THR A 466 14.54 20.49 -20.06
N TYR A 467 15.45 20.13 -20.95
CA TYR A 467 15.60 20.72 -22.27
C TYR A 467 14.38 20.41 -23.16
N ALA A 468 13.97 21.38 -23.98
CA ALA A 468 12.79 21.29 -24.83
C ALA A 468 12.96 20.29 -26.00
N LYS A 469 14.20 19.92 -26.33
CA LYS A 469 14.50 19.03 -27.45
C LYS A 469 15.70 18.16 -27.14
N PHE A 470 15.59 16.87 -27.47
CA PHE A 470 16.67 15.90 -27.38
C PHE A 470 16.97 15.30 -28.75
N ARG A 471 18.18 14.76 -28.89
CA ARG A 471 18.59 13.95 -30.03
C ARG A 471 19.19 12.63 -29.58
N ALA A 472 18.96 11.58 -30.34
CA ALA A 472 19.68 10.33 -30.21
C ALA A 472 20.89 10.33 -31.15
N GLU A 473 22.03 9.87 -30.66
CA GLU A 473 23.24 9.66 -31.45
C GLU A 473 23.77 8.26 -31.24
N TYR A 474 24.31 7.63 -32.28
CA TYR A 474 24.95 6.31 -32.17
C TYR A 474 26.44 6.35 -32.54
N SER A 475 27.19 5.38 -32.04
CA SER A 475 28.60 5.17 -32.36
C SER A 475 28.95 3.69 -32.39
N VAL A 476 29.88 3.30 -33.26
CA VAL A 476 30.45 1.94 -33.36
C VAL A 476 31.86 1.83 -32.79
N ASP A 477 32.44 2.95 -32.33
CA ASP A 477 33.79 3.03 -31.75
C ASP A 477 33.83 3.74 -30.38
N GLY A 478 32.70 4.30 -29.93
CA GLY A 478 32.58 5.04 -28.67
C GLY A 478 33.24 6.43 -28.70
N GLN A 479 33.67 6.90 -29.87
CA GLN A 479 34.40 8.15 -30.05
C GLN A 479 33.66 9.07 -31.04
N ASN A 480 33.30 8.53 -32.20
CA ASN A 480 32.62 9.26 -33.28
C ASN A 480 31.12 8.95 -33.24
N TYR A 481 30.31 9.98 -32.96
CA TYR A 481 28.87 9.86 -32.82
C TYR A 481 28.14 10.51 -34.00
N ASN A 482 27.17 9.77 -34.55
CA ASN A 482 26.32 10.19 -35.66
C ASN A 482 24.88 10.39 -35.16
N ALA A 483 24.22 11.48 -35.56
CA ALA A 483 22.84 11.75 -35.17
C ALA A 483 21.85 10.81 -35.87
N LEU A 484 20.87 10.29 -35.13
CA LEU A 484 19.75 9.48 -35.64
C LEU A 484 18.50 10.31 -35.89
N GLY A 485 18.27 11.34 -35.06
CA GLY A 485 17.10 12.22 -35.16
C GLY A 485 16.88 13.02 -33.88
N THR A 486 15.82 13.82 -33.87
CA THR A 486 15.44 14.68 -32.73
C THR A 486 14.02 14.43 -32.28
N VAL A 487 13.75 14.69 -31.00
CA VAL A 487 12.40 14.63 -30.40
C VAL A 487 12.13 15.90 -29.58
N ASP A 488 10.94 16.47 -29.76
CA ASP A 488 10.42 17.57 -28.95
C ASP A 488 9.83 17.02 -27.65
N MET A 489 10.19 17.63 -26.53
CA MET A 489 9.74 17.19 -25.20
C MET A 489 8.40 17.84 -24.85
N PRO A 490 7.47 17.08 -24.24
CA PRO A 490 6.24 17.67 -23.71
C PRO A 490 6.55 18.56 -22.49
N SER A 491 5.61 19.44 -22.12
CA SER A 491 5.73 20.25 -20.89
C SER A 491 5.66 19.41 -19.60
N ASN A 492 4.95 18.28 -19.65
CA ASN A 492 4.88 17.23 -18.64
C ASN A 492 4.43 15.92 -19.30
N GLY A 493 4.90 14.77 -18.83
CA GLY A 493 4.56 13.45 -19.37
C GLY A 493 5.71 12.78 -20.15
N TRP A 494 5.36 11.89 -21.07
CA TRP A 494 6.29 11.03 -21.80
C TRP A 494 6.14 11.17 -23.31
N VAL A 495 7.25 10.99 -24.04
CA VAL A 495 7.28 10.78 -25.49
C VAL A 495 7.96 9.46 -25.80
N ASP A 496 7.26 8.58 -26.52
CA ASP A 496 7.82 7.32 -27.02
C ASP A 496 8.68 7.60 -28.26
N CYS A 497 9.84 6.97 -28.33
CA CYS A 497 10.85 7.18 -29.36
C CYS A 497 11.27 5.86 -29.99
N GLU A 498 11.58 5.93 -31.28
CA GLU A 498 12.07 4.83 -32.11
C GLU A 498 13.29 5.30 -32.91
N TRP A 499 14.39 4.57 -32.80
CA TRP A 499 15.67 4.93 -33.41
C TRP A 499 16.23 3.73 -34.18
N PRO A 500 15.90 3.58 -35.48
CA PRO A 500 16.54 2.61 -36.34
C PRO A 500 18.02 2.94 -36.49
N LEU A 501 18.90 1.96 -36.26
CA LEU A 501 20.32 2.13 -36.47
C LEU A 501 20.69 1.85 -37.93
N PRO A 502 21.62 2.61 -38.52
CA PRO A 502 22.10 2.34 -39.86
C PRO A 502 22.82 0.99 -39.95
N ALA A 503 22.93 0.46 -41.18
CA ALA A 503 23.48 -0.88 -41.41
C ALA A 503 24.94 -1.08 -40.98
N ASP A 504 25.70 0.01 -40.83
CA ASP A 504 27.08 -0.05 -40.31
C ASP A 504 27.15 -0.30 -38.80
N ALA A 505 26.03 -0.20 -38.08
CA ALA A 505 25.90 -0.62 -36.69
C ALA A 505 25.61 -2.12 -36.54
N ASN A 506 25.32 -2.84 -37.63
CA ASN A 506 25.11 -4.29 -37.60
C ASN A 506 26.44 -5.05 -37.42
N GLU A 507 26.39 -6.24 -36.83
CA GLU A 507 27.55 -7.14 -36.69
C GLU A 507 28.77 -6.52 -35.97
N LYS A 508 28.53 -5.67 -34.96
CA LYS A 508 29.60 -5.02 -34.18
C LYS A 508 29.76 -5.63 -32.80
N ASP A 509 31.00 -5.77 -32.37
CA ASP A 509 31.32 -6.19 -31.01
C ASP A 509 30.76 -5.20 -29.97
N ARG A 510 30.67 -3.90 -30.33
CA ARG A 510 30.08 -2.86 -29.48
C ARG A 510 29.43 -1.75 -30.31
N VAL A 511 28.26 -1.31 -29.88
CA VAL A 511 27.53 -0.12 -30.32
C VAL A 511 27.16 0.69 -29.09
N TYR A 512 27.14 2.01 -29.24
CA TYR A 512 26.74 2.98 -28.23
C TYR A 512 25.58 3.81 -28.77
N ILE A 513 24.61 4.12 -27.93
CA ILE A 513 23.57 5.12 -28.19
C ILE A 513 23.49 6.07 -27.00
N ARG A 514 23.39 7.37 -27.26
CA ARG A 514 23.24 8.40 -26.23
C ARG A 514 22.14 9.40 -26.56
N TRP A 515 21.51 9.94 -25.52
CA TRP A 515 20.44 10.93 -25.63
C TRP A 515 20.92 12.29 -25.12
N MET A 516 21.14 13.22 -26.04
CA MET A 516 21.77 14.52 -25.78
C MET A 516 20.77 15.67 -25.94
N PRO A 517 20.88 16.75 -25.16
CA PRO A 517 20.15 18.00 -25.46
C PRO A 517 20.46 18.48 -26.88
N ALA A 518 19.41 18.83 -27.62
CA ALA A 518 19.49 19.35 -28.98
C ALA A 518 19.05 20.82 -29.10
N SER A 519 18.54 21.40 -28.01
CA SER A 519 18.35 22.84 -27.82
C SER A 519 18.68 23.20 -26.37
N GLU A 520 19.01 24.46 -26.12
CA GLU A 520 19.14 25.05 -24.77
C GLU A 520 17.79 25.56 -24.22
N ASP A 521 16.76 25.62 -25.07
CA ASP A 521 15.40 25.97 -24.64
C ASP A 521 14.92 24.97 -23.58
N LEU A 522 14.13 25.44 -22.61
CA LEU A 522 13.65 24.62 -21.50
C LEU A 522 12.13 24.43 -21.57
N VAL A 523 11.68 23.29 -21.06
CA VAL A 523 10.29 23.00 -20.74
C VAL A 523 10.12 22.80 -19.24
N GLY A 524 8.96 23.16 -18.71
CA GLY A 524 8.61 22.99 -17.30
C GLY A 524 9.08 24.15 -16.41
N SER A 525 9.38 23.85 -15.15
CA SER A 525 9.77 24.81 -14.10
C SER A 525 11.16 25.43 -14.33
N ALA A 526 11.31 26.73 -14.02
CA ALA A 526 12.57 27.45 -14.14
C ALA A 526 13.53 27.15 -12.97
N THR A 527 14.12 25.94 -12.97
CA THR A 527 15.17 25.52 -12.03
C THR A 527 16.47 25.20 -12.78
N ASP A 528 17.62 25.16 -12.11
CA ASP A 528 18.91 24.77 -12.73
C ASP A 528 19.14 23.26 -12.85
N TYR A 529 18.22 22.44 -12.34
CA TYR A 529 18.34 20.99 -12.36
C TYR A 529 17.85 20.43 -13.71
N ASP A 530 18.47 19.38 -14.21
CA ASP A 530 17.96 18.58 -15.31
C ASP A 530 17.05 17.48 -14.77
N GLY A 531 15.77 17.53 -15.12
CA GLY A 531 14.77 16.54 -14.76
C GLY A 531 14.46 15.52 -15.85
N LEU A 532 15.31 15.38 -16.88
CA LEU A 532 15.13 14.34 -17.90
C LEU A 532 15.00 12.97 -17.25
N ALA A 533 13.93 12.26 -17.60
CA ALA A 533 13.75 10.86 -17.28
C ALA A 533 13.84 10.00 -18.55
N ILE A 534 14.37 8.79 -18.43
CA ILE A 534 14.34 7.76 -19.47
C ILE A 534 13.67 6.50 -18.92
N SER A 535 12.84 5.85 -19.73
CA SER A 535 12.12 4.63 -19.40
C SER A 535 12.16 3.65 -20.56
N GLY A 536 12.06 2.36 -20.24
CA GLY A 536 11.86 1.26 -21.19
C GLY A 536 12.79 1.29 -22.40
N ILE A 537 14.09 1.06 -22.22
CA ILE A 537 15.03 0.98 -23.34
C ILE A 537 14.99 -0.45 -23.87
N TYR A 538 14.53 -0.65 -25.11
CA TYR A 538 14.47 -1.96 -25.77
C TYR A 538 15.25 -1.92 -27.08
N VAL A 539 16.28 -2.75 -27.18
CA VAL A 539 17.08 -2.89 -28.40
C VAL A 539 16.60 -4.13 -29.13
N MET A 540 15.76 -3.92 -30.14
CA MET A 540 15.20 -4.97 -30.99
C MET A 540 16.10 -5.18 -32.19
N ALA A 541 16.21 -6.39 -32.70
CA ALA A 541 17.02 -6.68 -33.89
C ALA A 541 16.60 -8.02 -34.50
N GLU A 542 17.09 -8.34 -35.69
CA GLU A 542 16.93 -9.65 -36.31
C GLU A 542 18.21 -10.45 -36.13
N SER A 543 18.11 -11.66 -35.57
CA SER A 543 19.23 -12.61 -35.52
C SER A 543 19.59 -13.09 -36.93
N ALA A 544 20.89 -13.20 -37.21
CA ALA A 544 21.39 -13.70 -38.49
C ALA A 544 20.88 -15.14 -38.73
N GLN A 545 20.22 -15.36 -39.88
CA GLN A 545 19.69 -16.66 -40.27
C GLN A 545 20.31 -17.08 -41.62
N ALA A 546 20.62 -18.37 -41.76
CA ALA A 546 21.00 -18.95 -43.05
C ALA A 546 19.78 -18.96 -44.00
N SER A 547 20.02 -18.96 -45.31
CA SER A 547 18.94 -19.14 -46.28
C SER A 547 18.21 -20.45 -46.00
N ASP A 548 16.88 -20.37 -45.85
CA ASP A 548 15.98 -21.49 -45.68
C ASP A 548 14.97 -21.53 -46.83
N ASP A 549 14.71 -22.73 -47.35
CA ASP A 549 13.73 -23.01 -48.41
C ASP A 549 12.58 -23.91 -47.90
N VAL A 550 12.53 -24.20 -46.58
CA VAL A 550 11.50 -25.00 -45.93
C VAL A 550 10.47 -24.07 -45.31
N ALA A 551 9.18 -24.39 -45.46
CA ALA A 551 8.11 -23.64 -44.82
C ALA A 551 7.99 -23.98 -43.32
N PRO A 552 7.59 -23.02 -42.47
CA PRO A 552 7.50 -23.23 -41.04
C PRO A 552 6.44 -24.29 -40.70
N VAL A 553 6.71 -25.12 -39.71
CA VAL A 553 5.83 -26.20 -39.26
C VAL A 553 5.16 -25.82 -37.95
N LEU A 554 3.84 -25.97 -37.89
CA LEU A 554 3.08 -25.78 -36.66
C LEU A 554 3.43 -26.87 -35.64
N ILE A 555 3.95 -26.47 -34.48
CA ILE A 555 4.21 -27.36 -33.34
C ILE A 555 2.94 -27.52 -32.50
N SER A 556 2.26 -26.42 -32.18
CA SER A 556 1.09 -26.43 -31.29
C SER A 556 0.13 -25.28 -31.57
N SER A 557 -1.15 -25.51 -31.26
CA SER A 557 -2.18 -24.47 -31.21
C SER A 557 -2.84 -24.44 -29.83
N ASN A 558 -3.15 -23.25 -29.34
CA ASN A 558 -3.95 -23.02 -28.16
C ASN A 558 -5.03 -21.95 -28.45
N PRO A 559 -6.33 -22.27 -28.47
CA PRO A 559 -6.89 -23.59 -28.18
C PRO A 559 -6.43 -24.68 -29.15
N ALA A 560 -6.35 -25.92 -28.67
CA ALA A 560 -6.13 -27.08 -29.52
C ALA A 560 -7.33 -27.28 -30.46
N ALA A 561 -7.14 -27.95 -31.59
CA ALA A 561 -8.24 -28.27 -32.49
C ALA A 561 -9.31 -29.13 -31.78
N GLY A 562 -10.56 -28.67 -31.78
CA GLY A 562 -11.67 -29.29 -31.08
C GLY A 562 -11.67 -29.05 -29.56
N ALA A 563 -10.85 -28.14 -29.04
CA ALA A 563 -10.80 -27.87 -27.61
C ALA A 563 -12.14 -27.30 -27.10
N GLU A 564 -12.54 -27.72 -25.91
CA GLU A 564 -13.65 -27.15 -25.16
C GLU A 564 -13.12 -26.32 -23.98
N GLY A 565 -13.89 -25.34 -23.51
CA GLY A 565 -13.50 -24.55 -22.35
C GLY A 565 -12.61 -23.34 -22.66
N ALA A 566 -12.43 -22.98 -23.93
CA ALA A 566 -11.65 -21.80 -24.30
C ALA A 566 -12.25 -20.52 -23.70
N SER A 567 -11.42 -19.59 -23.23
CA SER A 567 -11.89 -18.34 -22.64
C SER A 567 -12.75 -17.53 -23.64
N ALA A 568 -13.76 -16.82 -23.15
CA ALA A 568 -14.55 -15.89 -23.99
C ALA A 568 -13.77 -14.62 -24.37
N ASN A 569 -12.75 -14.28 -23.58
CA ASN A 569 -11.73 -13.28 -23.88
C ASN A 569 -10.38 -13.98 -23.85
N GLY A 570 -9.61 -13.93 -24.93
CA GLY A 570 -8.39 -14.70 -25.04
C GLY A 570 -7.70 -14.53 -26.37
N SER A 571 -7.02 -15.57 -26.82
CA SER A 571 -6.31 -15.59 -28.09
C SER A 571 -6.27 -16.99 -28.68
N VAL A 572 -6.14 -17.08 -30.00
CA VAL A 572 -5.58 -18.26 -30.67
C VAL A 572 -4.07 -18.04 -30.74
N VAL A 573 -3.30 -18.95 -30.14
CA VAL A 573 -1.84 -18.92 -30.08
C VAL A 573 -1.32 -20.10 -30.90
N LEU A 574 -0.48 -19.82 -31.89
CA LEU A 574 0.18 -20.83 -32.72
C LEU A 574 1.68 -20.75 -32.51
N THR A 575 2.32 -21.87 -32.21
CA THR A 575 3.78 -21.95 -32.05
C THR A 575 4.35 -22.81 -33.16
N PHE A 576 5.42 -22.33 -33.78
CA PHE A 576 6.11 -22.97 -34.90
C PHE A 576 7.48 -23.50 -34.47
N ASP A 577 8.06 -24.37 -35.28
CA ASP A 577 9.40 -24.95 -35.06
C ASP A 577 10.53 -23.94 -35.26
N GLU A 578 10.28 -22.94 -36.08
CA GLU A 578 11.20 -21.85 -36.38
C GLU A 578 10.59 -20.46 -36.16
N ARG A 579 11.42 -19.43 -36.37
CA ARG A 579 11.00 -18.04 -36.24
C ARG A 579 10.18 -17.63 -37.44
N ILE A 580 9.08 -16.94 -37.17
CA ILE A 580 8.10 -16.53 -38.16
C ILE A 580 8.01 -15.01 -38.28
N LYS A 581 7.33 -14.55 -39.33
CA LYS A 581 6.89 -13.17 -39.53
C LYS A 581 5.47 -13.15 -40.10
N ALA A 582 4.82 -12.01 -39.96
CA ALA A 582 3.55 -11.77 -40.64
C ALA A 582 3.78 -11.71 -42.15
N GLY A 583 2.98 -12.44 -42.90
CA GLY A 583 2.96 -12.44 -44.36
C GLY A 583 1.79 -11.63 -44.91
N GLN A 584 1.16 -12.13 -45.97
CA GLN A 584 0.06 -11.47 -46.66
C GLN A 584 -1.27 -12.20 -46.40
N GLY A 585 -2.34 -11.44 -46.23
CA GLY A 585 -3.69 -11.96 -45.98
C GLY A 585 -4.17 -11.66 -44.56
N GLN A 586 -5.26 -12.31 -44.16
CA GLN A 586 -5.94 -12.05 -42.90
C GLN A 586 -6.51 -13.36 -42.34
N ALA A 587 -6.26 -13.61 -41.06
CA ALA A 587 -6.91 -14.68 -40.33
C ALA A 587 -8.31 -14.25 -39.89
N THR A 588 -9.23 -15.20 -39.75
CA THR A 588 -10.59 -14.93 -39.30
C THR A 588 -11.05 -15.89 -38.21
N LEU A 589 -12.02 -15.46 -37.41
CA LEU A 589 -12.75 -16.27 -36.44
C LEU A 589 -14.24 -16.16 -36.74
N ASN A 590 -14.86 -17.24 -37.22
CA ASN A 590 -16.22 -17.23 -37.78
C ASN A 590 -16.44 -16.14 -38.84
N GLY A 591 -15.39 -15.83 -39.62
CA GLY A 591 -15.41 -14.79 -40.66
C GLY A 591 -15.04 -13.38 -40.18
N GLU A 592 -14.92 -13.13 -38.87
CA GLU A 592 -14.43 -11.86 -38.36
C GLU A 592 -12.91 -11.78 -38.40
N ALA A 593 -12.37 -10.69 -38.95
CA ALA A 593 -10.95 -10.45 -39.09
C ALA A 593 -10.21 -10.38 -37.74
N LEU A 594 -9.12 -11.13 -37.61
CA LEU A 594 -8.19 -11.03 -36.49
C LEU A 594 -6.85 -10.44 -36.93
N GLN A 595 -6.26 -9.61 -36.07
CA GLN A 595 -4.91 -9.09 -36.25
C GLN A 595 -3.91 -10.05 -35.63
N VAL A 596 -2.85 -10.37 -36.38
CA VAL A 596 -1.76 -11.21 -35.89
C VAL A 596 -0.74 -10.37 -35.12
N GLN A 597 -0.28 -10.89 -33.99
CA GLN A 597 0.90 -10.42 -33.29
C GLN A 597 1.95 -11.53 -33.35
N VAL A 598 3.06 -11.28 -34.05
CA VAL A 598 4.14 -12.27 -34.19
C VAL A 598 5.28 -11.90 -33.26
N ASN A 599 5.67 -12.84 -32.40
CA ASN A 599 6.82 -12.72 -31.52
C ASN A 599 7.62 -14.02 -31.59
N GLY A 600 8.84 -13.95 -32.15
CA GLY A 600 9.73 -15.11 -32.27
C GLY A 600 9.10 -16.24 -33.08
N LYS A 601 8.79 -17.35 -32.41
CA LYS A 601 8.17 -18.55 -33.02
C LYS A 601 6.65 -18.58 -32.90
N THR A 602 6.06 -17.56 -32.29
CA THR A 602 4.68 -17.59 -31.85
C THR A 602 3.85 -16.51 -32.55
N ALA A 603 2.69 -16.91 -33.07
CA ALA A 603 1.66 -16.02 -33.61
C ALA A 603 0.45 -16.01 -32.67
N VAL A 604 0.09 -14.83 -32.18
CA VAL A 604 -1.05 -14.60 -31.28
C VAL A 604 -2.14 -13.85 -32.03
N PHE A 605 -3.36 -14.36 -31.98
CA PHE A 605 -4.56 -13.77 -32.59
C PHE A 605 -5.57 -13.49 -31.48
N PRO A 606 -5.58 -12.28 -30.90
CA PRO A 606 -6.47 -11.92 -29.81
C PRO A 606 -7.93 -11.85 -30.24
N TYR A 607 -8.83 -12.27 -29.35
CA TYR A 607 -10.27 -12.12 -29.49
C TYR A 607 -10.90 -11.75 -28.13
N ALA A 608 -12.08 -11.13 -28.17
CA ALA A 608 -12.80 -10.71 -26.98
C ALA A 608 -14.31 -10.86 -27.17
N ALA A 609 -15.03 -10.91 -26.06
CA ALA A 609 -16.49 -10.90 -26.00
C ALA A 609 -17.17 -12.01 -26.83
N LEU A 610 -16.57 -13.20 -26.88
CA LEU A 610 -17.21 -14.37 -27.50
C LEU A 610 -18.40 -14.86 -26.65
N ASP A 611 -19.42 -15.40 -27.31
CA ASP A 611 -20.53 -16.06 -26.65
C ASP A 611 -20.03 -17.29 -25.89
N TYR A 612 -20.60 -17.56 -24.72
CA TYR A 612 -20.27 -18.74 -23.91
C TYR A 612 -20.87 -20.02 -24.49
N GLY A 613 -20.16 -21.14 -24.37
CA GLY A 613 -20.62 -22.47 -24.79
C GLY A 613 -20.86 -22.61 -26.30
N LYS A 614 -20.24 -21.76 -27.11
CA LYS A 614 -20.44 -21.69 -28.56
C LYS A 614 -19.18 -22.14 -29.29
N GLU A 615 -19.37 -22.88 -30.37
CA GLU A 615 -18.28 -23.27 -31.27
C GLU A 615 -17.87 -22.11 -32.18
N TYR A 616 -16.56 -21.90 -32.30
CA TYR A 616 -15.93 -20.94 -33.19
C TYR A 616 -14.95 -21.67 -34.10
N THR A 617 -14.91 -21.26 -35.37
CA THR A 617 -13.95 -21.76 -36.35
C THR A 617 -12.94 -20.68 -36.66
N PHE A 618 -11.67 -20.95 -36.37
CA PHE A 618 -10.53 -20.12 -36.77
C PHE A 618 -10.02 -20.55 -38.13
N GLN A 619 -9.86 -19.59 -39.05
CA GLN A 619 -9.25 -19.80 -40.35
C GLN A 619 -8.00 -18.95 -40.51
N LEU A 620 -6.89 -19.60 -40.84
CA LEU A 620 -5.63 -18.99 -41.21
C LEU A 620 -5.32 -19.39 -42.66
N PRO A 621 -5.55 -18.51 -43.65
CA PRO A 621 -5.15 -18.76 -45.03
C PRO A 621 -3.64 -18.97 -45.20
N ALA A 622 -3.25 -19.66 -46.27
CA ALA A 622 -1.84 -19.83 -46.62
C ALA A 622 -1.16 -18.47 -46.85
N GLY A 623 0.08 -18.32 -46.36
CA GLY A 623 0.87 -17.10 -46.54
C GLY A 623 0.57 -15.96 -45.57
N VAL A 624 -0.41 -16.08 -44.67
CA VAL A 624 -0.61 -15.12 -43.57
C VAL A 624 0.54 -15.19 -42.56
N ILE A 625 1.10 -16.39 -42.36
CA ILE A 625 2.35 -16.60 -41.62
C ILE A 625 3.39 -17.10 -42.63
N CYS A 626 4.59 -16.53 -42.54
CA CYS A 626 5.77 -17.02 -43.24
C CYS A 626 6.91 -17.22 -42.25
N ASP A 627 7.93 -17.98 -42.61
CA ASP A 627 9.23 -17.86 -41.97
C ASP A 627 9.90 -16.52 -42.34
N ARG A 628 11.11 -16.30 -41.85
CA ARG A 628 11.88 -15.09 -42.18
C ARG A 628 12.39 -15.06 -43.62
N SER A 629 12.66 -16.21 -44.20
CA SER A 629 13.05 -16.36 -45.61
C SER A 629 11.92 -16.11 -46.60
N GLY A 630 10.67 -16.04 -46.12
CA GLY A 630 9.47 -15.79 -46.92
C GLY A 630 8.71 -17.06 -47.33
N ASN A 631 9.11 -18.24 -46.88
CA ASN A 631 8.39 -19.48 -47.14
C ASN A 631 7.05 -19.46 -46.38
N ALA A 632 5.95 -19.63 -47.12
CA ALA A 632 4.60 -19.49 -46.59
C ALA A 632 4.17 -20.75 -45.83
N PHE A 633 3.63 -20.57 -44.62
CA PHE A 633 2.86 -21.62 -43.96
C PHE A 633 1.62 -21.95 -44.81
N ALA A 634 1.30 -23.24 -44.93
CA ALA A 634 0.21 -23.74 -45.77
C ALA A 634 -1.20 -23.29 -45.31
N GLY A 635 -1.31 -22.71 -44.12
CA GLY A 635 -2.56 -22.31 -43.50
C GLY A 635 -3.12 -23.39 -42.58
N LEU A 636 -4.18 -23.03 -41.84
CA LEU A 636 -4.80 -23.85 -40.82
C LEU A 636 -6.28 -23.53 -40.74
N THR A 637 -7.11 -24.53 -40.46
CA THR A 637 -8.48 -24.33 -39.99
C THR A 637 -8.68 -25.21 -38.77
N LEU A 638 -9.15 -24.63 -37.67
CA LEU A 638 -9.47 -25.36 -36.44
C LEU A 638 -10.76 -24.83 -35.84
N THR A 639 -11.45 -25.68 -35.09
CA THR A 639 -12.59 -25.27 -34.26
C THR A 639 -12.21 -25.33 -32.79
N PHE A 640 -12.89 -24.52 -31.97
CA PHE A 640 -12.89 -24.65 -30.51
C PHE A 640 -14.22 -24.16 -29.94
N THR A 641 -14.61 -24.67 -28.78
CA THR A 641 -15.82 -24.26 -28.07
C THR A 641 -15.44 -23.45 -26.84
N THR A 642 -16.04 -22.27 -26.71
CA THR A 642 -15.83 -21.40 -25.55
C THR A 642 -16.39 -22.05 -24.29
N MET A 643 -15.82 -21.68 -23.14
CA MET A 643 -16.28 -22.11 -21.83
C MET A 643 -17.77 -21.84 -21.64
N GLN A 644 -18.42 -22.70 -20.85
CA GLN A 644 -19.76 -22.39 -20.37
C GLN A 644 -19.68 -21.19 -19.43
N ARG A 645 -20.70 -20.34 -19.46
CA ARG A 645 -20.81 -19.26 -18.49
C ARG A 645 -20.94 -19.91 -17.12
N SER A 646 -19.97 -19.67 -16.24
CA SER A 646 -20.11 -20.06 -14.84
C SER A 646 -21.33 -19.32 -14.29
N GLN A 647 -22.42 -20.06 -14.10
CA GLN A 647 -23.55 -19.53 -13.34
C GLN A 647 -23.04 -19.31 -11.92
N PRO A 648 -23.23 -18.12 -11.33
CA PRO A 648 -22.91 -17.96 -9.92
C PRO A 648 -23.63 -19.06 -9.16
N GLN A 649 -22.89 -19.84 -8.38
CA GLN A 649 -23.50 -20.71 -7.39
C GLN A 649 -24.45 -19.82 -6.57
N PRO A 650 -25.72 -20.20 -6.37
CA PRO A 650 -26.60 -19.48 -5.45
C PRO A 650 -25.92 -19.46 -4.08
N LYS A 651 -25.29 -18.34 -3.75
CA LYS A 651 -24.64 -18.17 -2.46
C LYS A 651 -25.70 -17.64 -1.52
N VAL A 652 -25.97 -18.37 -0.44
CA VAL A 652 -26.52 -17.76 0.76
C VAL A 652 -25.49 -16.68 1.14
N PHE A 653 -25.93 -15.44 1.28
CA PHE A 653 -25.08 -14.25 1.44
C PHE A 653 -23.85 -14.48 2.34
N ASP A 654 -22.73 -13.82 2.03
CA ASP A 654 -21.47 -13.96 2.79
C ASP A 654 -21.58 -13.43 4.22
N ALA A 655 -22.50 -12.49 4.46
CA ALA A 655 -22.87 -11.99 5.78
C ALA A 655 -24.36 -11.61 5.81
N VAL A 656 -24.99 -11.78 6.97
CA VAL A 656 -26.37 -11.35 7.24
C VAL A 656 -26.38 -10.34 8.39
N ILE A 657 -26.96 -9.17 8.16
CA ILE A 657 -27.19 -8.14 9.17
C ILE A 657 -28.65 -8.22 9.62
N ALA A 658 -28.87 -8.26 10.92
CA ALA A 658 -30.19 -8.22 11.52
C ALA A 658 -30.19 -7.47 12.85
N ALA A 659 -30.98 -6.39 12.94
CA ALA A 659 -31.08 -5.58 14.16
C ALA A 659 -31.57 -6.37 15.39
N ASP A 660 -32.30 -7.48 15.18
CA ASP A 660 -32.80 -8.37 16.23
C ASP A 660 -31.79 -9.45 16.70
N GLY A 661 -30.58 -9.45 16.14
CA GLY A 661 -29.53 -10.43 16.44
C GLY A 661 -29.72 -11.80 15.77
N SER A 662 -30.68 -11.95 14.86
CA SER A 662 -30.91 -13.19 14.09
C SER A 662 -30.00 -13.35 12.87
N GLY A 663 -28.98 -12.50 12.74
CA GLY A 663 -27.97 -12.50 11.67
C GLY A 663 -26.57 -12.63 12.26
N ASP A 664 -25.55 -12.57 11.39
CA ASP A 664 -24.14 -12.60 11.77
C ASP A 664 -23.70 -11.30 12.46
N PHE A 665 -24.34 -10.18 12.10
CA PHE A 665 -24.06 -8.84 12.64
C PHE A 665 -25.34 -8.10 13.01
N THR A 666 -25.25 -7.19 13.97
CA THR A 666 -26.34 -6.28 14.35
C THR A 666 -26.20 -4.88 13.75
N SER A 667 -25.04 -4.54 13.17
CA SER A 667 -24.77 -3.24 12.56
C SER A 667 -24.08 -3.36 11.19
N VAL A 668 -24.21 -2.31 10.37
CA VAL A 668 -23.61 -2.25 9.02
C VAL A 668 -22.09 -2.07 9.09
N GLN A 669 -21.60 -1.24 9.99
CA GLN A 669 -20.16 -1.00 10.13
C GLN A 669 -19.43 -2.28 10.56
N ALA A 670 -19.96 -3.04 11.51
CA ALA A 670 -19.33 -4.30 11.95
C ALA A 670 -19.19 -5.31 10.81
N ALA A 671 -20.19 -5.41 9.93
CA ALA A 671 -20.11 -6.28 8.76
C ALA A 671 -19.05 -5.81 7.74
N ILE A 672 -18.86 -4.50 7.57
CA ILE A 672 -17.80 -3.92 6.72
C ILE A 672 -16.42 -4.20 7.32
N ASP A 673 -16.28 -3.99 8.63
CA ASP A 673 -15.03 -4.20 9.35
C ASP A 673 -14.59 -5.66 9.27
N ALA A 674 -15.54 -6.59 9.39
CA ALA A 674 -15.32 -8.03 9.24
C ALA A 674 -15.11 -8.50 7.79
N ALA A 675 -15.58 -7.75 6.78
CA ALA A 675 -15.45 -8.17 5.39
C ALA A 675 -13.97 -8.26 4.96
N PRO A 676 -13.55 -9.22 4.11
CA PRO A 676 -12.15 -9.30 3.69
C PRO A 676 -11.69 -8.04 2.95
N ALA A 677 -10.45 -7.60 3.21
CA ALA A 677 -9.84 -6.49 2.49
C ALA A 677 -9.33 -6.90 1.10
N GLY A 678 -9.28 -5.95 0.16
CA GLY A 678 -8.62 -6.07 -1.13
C GLY A 678 -9.25 -7.09 -2.09
N ARG A 679 -10.53 -7.43 -1.92
CA ARG A 679 -11.18 -8.47 -2.73
C ARG A 679 -11.13 -8.16 -4.22
N ALA A 680 -11.05 -9.22 -5.03
CA ALA A 680 -11.19 -9.15 -6.49
C ALA A 680 -12.60 -9.51 -6.99
N THR A 681 -13.51 -9.92 -6.09
CA THR A 681 -14.87 -10.37 -6.42
C THR A 681 -15.89 -9.94 -5.35
N PRO A 682 -17.18 -9.81 -5.69
CA PRO A 682 -18.25 -9.41 -4.75
C PRO A 682 -18.30 -10.17 -3.41
N TRP A 683 -18.42 -9.42 -2.30
CA TRP A 683 -18.82 -9.90 -0.96
C TRP A 683 -20.27 -9.49 -0.72
N LEU A 684 -21.18 -10.47 -0.63
CA LEU A 684 -22.62 -10.24 -0.58
C LEU A 684 -23.09 -10.11 0.87
N ILE A 685 -23.62 -8.95 1.24
CA ILE A 685 -24.15 -8.65 2.57
C ILE A 685 -25.66 -8.50 2.47
N PHE A 686 -26.41 -9.39 3.12
CA PHE A 686 -27.86 -9.26 3.23
C PHE A 686 -28.25 -8.45 4.45
N ILE A 687 -29.19 -7.51 4.30
CA ILE A 687 -29.67 -6.69 5.41
C ILE A 687 -31.16 -6.97 5.61
N LYS A 688 -31.52 -7.56 6.74
CA LYS A 688 -32.92 -7.76 7.11
C LYS A 688 -33.60 -6.43 7.42
N ASN A 689 -34.93 -6.41 7.31
CA ASN A 689 -35.75 -5.26 7.70
C ASN A 689 -35.38 -4.78 9.12
N GLY A 690 -35.18 -3.47 9.27
CA GLY A 690 -34.74 -2.84 10.50
C GLY A 690 -34.22 -1.42 10.25
N GLU A 691 -34.12 -0.66 11.34
CA GLU A 691 -33.46 0.65 11.36
C GLU A 691 -32.08 0.49 11.98
N TYR A 692 -31.06 0.89 11.23
CA TYR A 692 -29.65 0.76 11.56
C TYR A 692 -29.05 2.16 11.72
N LYS A 693 -29.08 2.67 12.95
CA LYS A 693 -28.56 4.01 13.26
C LYS A 693 -27.05 3.98 13.48
N GLY A 694 -26.32 4.78 12.73
CA GLY A 694 -24.88 4.95 12.87
C GLY A 694 -24.20 5.38 11.57
N HIS A 695 -23.07 6.05 11.71
CA HIS A 695 -22.23 6.44 10.58
C HIS A 695 -21.56 5.22 9.95
N VAL A 696 -21.64 5.11 8.63
CA VAL A 696 -21.03 4.03 7.86
C VAL A 696 -19.89 4.57 7.01
N ASN A 697 -18.70 3.99 7.18
CA ASN A 697 -17.53 4.29 6.38
C ASN A 697 -17.02 3.00 5.72
N ILE A 698 -17.03 2.96 4.40
CA ILE A 698 -16.41 1.90 3.60
C ILE A 698 -15.01 2.36 3.22
N PRO A 699 -13.95 1.80 3.85
CA PRO A 699 -12.59 2.24 3.60
C PRO A 699 -12.08 1.76 2.23
N ALA A 700 -11.13 2.49 1.65
CA ALA A 700 -10.64 2.25 0.28
C ALA A 700 -10.09 0.83 0.04
N ASN A 701 -9.65 0.15 1.10
CA ASN A 701 -9.16 -1.23 1.04
C ASN A 701 -10.28 -2.29 1.07
N LYS A 702 -11.57 -1.93 1.01
CA LYS A 702 -12.71 -2.88 1.00
C LYS A 702 -13.51 -2.77 -0.31
N PRO A 703 -12.91 -3.06 -1.49
CA PRO A 703 -13.63 -3.04 -2.76
C PRO A 703 -14.64 -4.20 -2.84
N TYR A 704 -15.59 -4.11 -3.78
CA TYR A 704 -16.55 -5.17 -4.08
C TYR A 704 -17.52 -5.54 -2.93
N LEU A 705 -17.83 -4.62 -2.01
CA LEU A 705 -18.91 -4.84 -1.04
C LEU A 705 -20.28 -4.60 -1.68
N HIS A 706 -21.13 -5.61 -1.65
CA HIS A 706 -22.48 -5.57 -2.22
C HIS A 706 -23.51 -5.70 -1.09
N PHE A 707 -24.29 -4.65 -0.85
CA PHE A 707 -25.33 -4.60 0.17
C PHE A 707 -26.70 -4.83 -0.46
N ILE A 708 -27.40 -5.86 -0.03
CA ILE A 708 -28.72 -6.25 -0.54
C ILE A 708 -29.71 -6.21 0.62
N GLY A 709 -30.57 -5.19 0.63
CA GLY A 709 -31.64 -5.10 1.62
C GLY A 709 -32.79 -6.06 1.33
N GLN A 710 -33.49 -6.48 2.38
CA GLN A 710 -34.68 -7.31 2.29
C GLN A 710 -35.86 -6.58 1.64
N GLU A 711 -36.08 -5.32 2.00
CA GLU A 711 -37.08 -4.42 1.41
C GLU A 711 -36.61 -2.97 1.51
N ARG A 712 -36.68 -2.22 0.38
CA ARG A 712 -36.24 -0.83 0.28
C ARG A 712 -36.75 0.06 1.41
N ASP A 713 -38.04 0.01 1.68
CA ASP A 713 -38.70 0.93 2.61
C ASP A 713 -38.61 0.49 4.09
N LYS A 714 -38.01 -0.68 4.36
CA LYS A 714 -37.91 -1.24 5.72
C LYS A 714 -36.48 -1.51 6.17
N VAL A 715 -35.51 -1.44 5.26
CA VAL A 715 -34.09 -1.44 5.60
C VAL A 715 -33.62 0.01 5.55
N ILE A 716 -33.49 0.64 6.71
CA ILE A 716 -33.14 2.06 6.82
C ILE A 716 -31.79 2.16 7.52
N ILE A 717 -30.77 2.63 6.82
CA ILE A 717 -29.47 3.00 7.40
C ILE A 717 -29.52 4.51 7.61
N THR A 718 -29.42 4.95 8.87
CA THR A 718 -29.68 6.34 9.25
C THR A 718 -28.59 6.93 10.14
N ASP A 719 -28.39 8.23 10.03
CA ASP A 719 -27.54 9.05 10.90
C ASP A 719 -28.18 10.45 11.02
N ASP A 720 -27.85 11.21 12.03
CA ASP A 720 -28.43 12.53 12.31
C ASP A 720 -27.37 13.63 12.40
N ARG A 721 -26.16 13.40 11.87
CA ARG A 721 -25.11 14.42 11.86
C ARG A 721 -25.44 15.57 10.91
N LEU A 722 -25.34 16.80 11.42
CA LEU A 722 -25.41 18.01 10.60
C LEU A 722 -24.25 18.06 9.61
N CYS A 723 -24.56 17.96 8.32
CA CYS A 723 -23.60 17.95 7.23
C CYS A 723 -23.89 19.08 6.23
N GLY A 724 -22.90 19.95 5.98
CA GLY A 724 -23.01 21.12 5.10
C GLY A 724 -23.67 22.35 5.75
N GLY A 725 -22.96 23.49 5.78
CA GLY A 725 -23.41 24.75 6.38
C GLY A 725 -22.57 25.20 7.57
N ASP A 726 -22.92 26.34 8.18
CA ASP A 726 -22.24 26.85 9.37
C ASP A 726 -22.40 25.88 10.55
N ASN A 727 -21.30 25.58 11.26
CA ASN A 727 -21.22 24.60 12.36
C ASN A 727 -21.53 23.14 11.98
N ALA A 728 -21.54 22.79 10.68
CA ALA A 728 -21.68 21.42 10.20
C ALA A 728 -20.32 20.70 10.14
N VAL A 729 -20.33 19.38 10.29
CA VAL A 729 -19.15 18.57 9.99
C VAL A 729 -18.95 18.47 8.46
N HIS A 730 -17.72 18.25 8.02
CA HIS A 730 -17.41 18.05 6.60
C HIS A 730 -18.15 16.83 6.05
N VAL A 731 -18.49 16.82 4.75
CA VAL A 731 -19.28 15.74 4.13
C VAL A 731 -18.67 14.36 4.29
N SER A 732 -17.34 14.27 4.32
CA SER A 732 -16.60 13.03 4.58
C SER A 732 -16.73 12.51 6.03
N VAL A 733 -17.39 13.25 6.92
CA VAL A 733 -17.59 12.92 8.34
C VAL A 733 -19.09 12.90 8.70
N GLY A 734 -19.88 13.74 8.04
CA GLY A 734 -21.31 13.93 8.33
C GLY A 734 -22.29 13.20 7.42
N ALA A 735 -21.84 12.64 6.28
CA ALA A 735 -22.72 11.80 5.47
C ALA A 735 -23.05 10.50 6.22
N THR A 736 -24.28 10.00 6.10
CA THR A 736 -24.68 8.71 6.71
C THR A 736 -23.81 7.55 6.24
N VAL A 737 -23.46 7.55 4.95
CA VAL A 737 -22.57 6.56 4.34
C VAL A 737 -21.50 7.26 3.51
N VAL A 738 -20.23 6.91 3.77
CA VAL A 738 -19.06 7.37 3.00
C VAL A 738 -18.45 6.16 2.31
N VAL A 739 -18.36 6.21 0.97
CA VAL A 739 -17.79 5.13 0.16
C VAL A 739 -16.46 5.58 -0.42
N ASN A 740 -15.36 5.06 0.13
CA ASN A 740 -14.00 5.33 -0.37
C ASN A 740 -13.45 4.17 -1.22
N ALA A 741 -14.22 3.10 -1.42
CA ALA A 741 -13.80 1.90 -2.14
C ALA A 741 -14.38 1.80 -3.55
N ASN A 742 -13.69 1.05 -4.41
CA ASN A 742 -14.12 0.77 -5.78
C ASN A 742 -15.14 -0.38 -5.82
N ASP A 743 -16.00 -0.37 -6.86
CA ASP A 743 -16.90 -1.47 -7.21
C ASP A 743 -17.91 -1.88 -6.11
N CYS A 744 -18.30 -0.96 -5.23
CA CYS A 744 -19.38 -1.20 -4.26
C CYS A 744 -20.77 -1.13 -4.91
N TYR A 745 -21.70 -1.94 -4.39
CA TYR A 745 -23.08 -2.03 -4.90
C TYR A 745 -24.09 -1.98 -3.74
N PHE A 746 -25.21 -1.30 -3.96
CA PHE A 746 -26.32 -1.21 -3.00
C PHE A 746 -27.63 -1.48 -3.73
N ASP A 747 -28.47 -2.33 -3.15
CA ASP A 747 -29.80 -2.64 -3.68
C ASP A 747 -30.84 -2.78 -2.55
N ASN A 748 -32.08 -2.40 -2.87
CA ASN A 748 -33.26 -2.63 -2.04
C ASN A 748 -33.15 -2.17 -0.56
N LEU A 749 -32.56 -0.99 -0.33
CA LEU A 749 -32.43 -0.35 0.99
C LEU A 749 -32.58 1.18 0.90
N THR A 750 -32.72 1.83 2.05
CA THR A 750 -32.79 3.29 2.20
C THR A 750 -31.59 3.82 2.98
N LEU A 751 -30.93 4.85 2.46
CA LEU A 751 -29.90 5.63 3.15
C LEU A 751 -30.50 6.98 3.52
N GLU A 752 -30.53 7.31 4.81
CA GLU A 752 -31.19 8.50 5.34
C GLU A 752 -30.22 9.33 6.18
N ASN A 753 -30.24 10.65 6.02
CA ASN A 753 -29.74 11.55 7.06
C ASN A 753 -30.97 12.23 7.68
N SER A 754 -31.29 11.87 8.92
CA SER A 754 -32.52 12.31 9.59
C SER A 754 -32.39 13.71 10.21
N TRP A 755 -31.23 14.37 10.08
CA TRP A 755 -31.04 15.72 10.59
C TRP A 755 -32.05 16.70 9.95
N GLY A 756 -32.85 17.34 10.79
CA GLY A 756 -33.84 18.33 10.37
C GLY A 756 -35.25 17.77 10.11
N HIS A 757 -35.48 16.46 10.27
CA HIS A 757 -36.85 15.91 10.30
C HIS A 757 -37.71 16.61 11.38
N ASP A 758 -37.15 16.83 12.59
CA ASP A 758 -37.82 17.54 13.68
C ASP A 758 -38.05 19.04 13.43
N LYS A 759 -37.39 19.61 12.41
CA LYS A 759 -37.57 21.02 12.00
C LYS A 759 -38.59 21.18 10.87
N GLN A 760 -39.09 20.07 10.31
CA GLN A 760 -40.12 20.04 9.27
C GLN A 760 -41.49 19.57 9.78
N ALA A 761 -41.57 19.10 11.03
CA ALA A 761 -42.80 18.62 11.69
C ALA A 761 -43.65 19.73 12.31
#